data_AF-A0A6L7PBZ5-F1
#
_entry.id   AF-A0A6L7PBZ5-F1
#
_cell.length_a   1.000
_cell.length_b   1.000
_cell.length_c   1.000
_cell.angle_alpha   90.00
_cell.angle_beta   90.00
_cell.angle_gamma   90.00
#
_symmetry.space_group_name_H-M   'P 1'
#
loop_
_entity.id
_entity.type
_entity.pdbx_description
1 polymer ?
#
loop_
_entity_poly.entity_id
_entity_poly.type
_entity_poly.pdbx_seq_one_letter_code
_entity_poly.pdbx_strand_id
1 'polypeptide(L)'
;MTAISTRGLLIALIATAVGLGALASAQPYGSGEPNTTPIELRVWQSLDDPTDIAIGARAPGGAWGELGMVRLRLDDGFTAGGHYRYGQTALEVPLTDFAPVGVEVRVWQAINVPHVVYVSARGVVGSWDLLGTFRFRLEHGERPDLGYRFGDMRIEVELPEPQVITLAGSAGERGYVDGVGRDARFRSTPPGAMGLDVDAEGNVIVADYSNDAIRRIARDGTVTTIAGGNGSGLRDGPADVAQFAGPTDVAVAADGTIYVAQARNDHIRKITPDGVVTTVAGNGSLEVNLDPARARDGPAGEAIFFQMKAIALGPDGDLYILENSRIRRLSPSGWVSTVAGGPRVGFVDGRGPSARFGSLTDIAVDARGALYVLESNIWVSGRADWYEIVRKIDANGVVRTLFRDPLPHAGGRLAYPEALTVGPGGDIYISNTAHNQIVRLTPAGEVHAVAGSGEVGSGDGQYGTAEFSRPGALALTPDGALIVADQEGATVRAILPGPDGLRTGAQLVDVEVLPRLEGVRVTRFAGRGSSLGGLRGDGGPADKAYFRGVRGIALDPAGNVLVADSDNHAVRLISTDGTISTFAGGNGKGVHDGPRDFAQFTWPHHVAVDAEGVIYVLEDAYRRVRRIAPDGTVSTLAGAQMTNIRSIATEPDGSLLFPRAGGILRRAPDGSISTLVAGSGAVSAIAVDGEGSVFYTVDEHFAGTLKVLSPTGEASTVLDAWSGTGRAQLSPSVTGIAIAPDGSVYLADPGFGRVLRLDRSGALAIVADRAFAGSQRGSPNSIVVTPEGDLLVSDAWQHVIWKITIDEDAGR
;
A
#
# COMPACT_ATOMS: atom_id res chain seq x y z
N MET A 1 18.28 8.13 -33.24
CA MET A 1 18.40 9.31 -32.35
C MET A 1 17.07 10.03 -32.40
N THR A 2 16.13 9.57 -31.58
CA THR A 2 14.73 10.00 -31.59
C THR A 2 14.24 10.04 -30.16
N ALA A 3 13.34 11.00 -29.90
CA ALA A 3 12.68 11.35 -28.64
C ALA A 3 13.51 12.17 -27.64
N ILE A 4 13.79 13.43 -27.99
CA ILE A 4 13.90 14.51 -27.00
C ILE A 4 12.46 14.94 -26.66
N SER A 5 12.12 14.96 -25.37
CA SER A 5 10.77 15.33 -24.92
C SER A 5 10.39 16.73 -25.41
N THR A 6 9.14 16.90 -25.83
CA THR A 6 8.56 18.17 -26.31
C THR A 6 8.67 19.30 -25.27
N ARG A 7 8.89 18.99 -23.99
CA ARG A 7 9.17 19.99 -22.93
C ARG A 7 10.64 20.44 -22.90
N GLY A 8 11.59 19.53 -23.13
CA GLY A 8 13.01 19.89 -23.30
C GLY A 8 13.26 20.70 -24.57
N LEU A 9 12.51 20.40 -25.63
CA LEU A 9 12.53 21.19 -26.88
C LEU A 9 11.96 22.60 -26.67
N LEU A 10 10.95 22.77 -25.80
CA LEU A 10 10.35 24.08 -25.49
C LEU A 10 11.33 24.98 -24.72
N ILE A 11 12.06 24.43 -23.74
CA ILE A 11 13.10 25.15 -22.99
C ILE A 11 14.27 25.53 -23.92
N ALA A 12 14.69 24.61 -24.79
CA ALA A 12 15.73 24.89 -25.79
C ALA A 12 15.27 25.89 -26.87
N LEU A 13 13.99 25.88 -27.27
CA LEU A 13 13.41 26.86 -28.19
C LEU A 13 13.35 28.25 -27.55
N ILE A 14 12.97 28.34 -26.27
CA ILE A 14 12.94 29.59 -25.50
C ILE A 14 14.36 30.17 -25.37
N ALA A 15 15.38 29.34 -25.12
CA ALA A 15 16.77 29.80 -25.08
C ALA A 15 17.29 30.29 -26.44
N THR A 16 16.82 29.68 -27.54
CA THR A 16 17.21 30.07 -28.92
C THR A 16 16.44 31.31 -29.39
N ALA A 17 15.17 31.44 -29.02
CA ALA A 17 14.26 32.53 -29.36
C ALA A 17 14.43 33.80 -28.50
N VAL A 18 15.55 33.94 -27.78
CA VAL A 18 15.93 35.16 -27.02
C VAL A 18 17.21 35.80 -27.59
N GLY A 19 17.74 35.29 -28.72
CA GLY A 19 18.87 35.92 -29.42
C GLY A 19 20.26 35.55 -28.90
N LEU A 20 20.49 34.27 -28.55
CA LEU A 20 21.80 33.73 -28.13
C LEU A 20 22.55 32.96 -29.25
N GLY A 21 22.14 33.05 -30.52
CA GLY A 21 22.60 32.17 -31.61
C GLY A 21 23.67 32.70 -32.57
N ALA A 22 24.11 33.96 -32.49
CA ALA A 22 24.93 34.58 -33.54
C ALA A 22 26.39 34.87 -33.13
N LEU A 23 27.17 33.83 -32.77
CA LEU A 23 28.64 33.84 -32.83
C LEU A 23 29.20 32.46 -33.24
N ALA A 24 28.44 31.67 -33.99
CA ALA A 24 28.89 30.39 -34.55
C ALA A 24 29.38 30.57 -35.99
N SER A 25 30.67 30.86 -36.18
CA SER A 25 31.35 30.51 -37.44
C SER A 25 32.73 29.91 -37.17
N ALA A 26 32.78 28.57 -37.20
CA ALA A 26 33.87 27.68 -37.65
C ALA A 26 33.90 26.40 -36.79
N GLN A 27 33.44 25.28 -37.38
CA GLN A 27 33.51 23.90 -36.90
C GLN A 27 34.95 23.33 -37.02
N PRO A 28 35.28 22.06 -36.60
CA PRO A 28 34.74 21.19 -35.55
C PRO A 28 35.82 20.48 -34.68
N TYR A 29 35.47 20.05 -33.45
CA TYR A 29 35.59 18.67 -32.89
C TYR A 29 35.68 18.65 -31.34
N GLY A 30 34.81 17.84 -30.71
CA GLY A 30 35.11 17.13 -29.45
C GLY A 30 34.38 17.57 -28.18
N SER A 31 33.38 16.77 -27.76
CA SER A 31 32.75 16.68 -26.42
C SER A 31 32.37 17.99 -25.73
N GLY A 32 31.19 18.52 -26.10
CA GLY A 32 30.67 19.80 -25.65
C GLY A 32 29.99 19.77 -24.28
N GLU A 33 30.52 20.59 -23.38
CA GLU A 33 29.71 21.51 -22.59
C GLU A 33 29.89 22.92 -23.20
N PRO A 34 28.81 23.71 -23.40
CA PRO A 34 28.97 25.12 -23.67
C PRO A 34 29.34 25.82 -22.36
N ASN A 35 30.57 26.34 -22.29
CA ASN A 35 30.94 27.35 -21.30
C ASN A 35 30.00 28.55 -21.46
N THR A 36 28.96 28.62 -20.65
CA THR A 36 28.05 29.76 -20.57
C THR A 36 28.68 30.81 -19.66
N THR A 37 29.06 31.96 -20.20
CA THR A 37 29.37 33.13 -19.37
C THR A 37 28.05 33.65 -18.76
N PRO A 38 27.92 33.78 -17.43
CA PRO A 38 26.66 34.19 -16.80
C PRO A 38 26.23 35.60 -17.23
N ILE A 39 24.94 35.87 -17.37
CA ILE A 39 24.40 37.23 -17.56
C ILE A 39 23.81 37.68 -16.23
N GLU A 40 24.15 38.87 -15.77
CA GLU A 40 23.57 39.48 -14.56
C GLU A 40 22.35 40.32 -14.96
N LEU A 41 21.19 40.07 -14.33
CA LEU A 41 19.99 40.90 -14.47
C LEU A 41 19.75 41.69 -13.18
N ARG A 42 19.25 42.92 -13.30
CA ARG A 42 18.86 43.76 -12.15
C ARG A 42 17.51 44.42 -12.41
N VAL A 43 16.72 44.52 -11.35
CA VAL A 43 15.42 45.18 -11.34
C VAL A 43 15.51 46.44 -10.49
N TRP A 44 14.94 47.53 -10.99
CA TRP A 44 14.86 48.82 -10.32
C TRP A 44 13.40 49.20 -10.09
N GLN A 45 13.12 49.80 -8.94
CA GLN A 45 11.82 50.39 -8.66
C GLN A 45 12.00 51.89 -8.42
N SER A 46 11.15 52.70 -9.06
CA SER A 46 11.19 54.15 -8.89
C SER A 46 10.83 54.52 -7.45
N LEU A 47 11.57 55.50 -6.92
CA LEU A 47 11.33 56.09 -5.61
C LEU A 47 10.18 57.11 -5.65
N ASP A 48 9.91 57.68 -6.82
CA ASP A 48 8.88 58.71 -7.01
C ASP A 48 7.51 58.07 -7.33
N ASP A 49 7.49 56.92 -7.99
CA ASP A 49 6.29 56.11 -8.24
C ASP A 49 6.62 54.61 -8.10
N PRO A 50 6.19 53.93 -7.03
CA PRO A 50 6.50 52.52 -6.81
C PRO A 50 5.85 51.58 -7.84
N THR A 51 5.00 52.09 -8.74
CA THR A 51 4.41 51.30 -9.84
C THR A 51 5.30 51.24 -11.08
N ASP A 52 6.33 52.09 -11.17
CA ASP A 52 7.32 52.07 -12.24
C ASP A 52 8.47 51.10 -11.91
N ILE A 53 8.61 50.06 -12.73
CA ILE A 53 9.63 49.00 -12.59
C ILE A 53 10.47 48.92 -13.86
N ALA A 54 11.80 48.99 -13.72
CA ALA A 54 12.74 48.85 -14.84
C ALA A 54 13.61 47.59 -14.70
N ILE A 55 14.06 47.01 -15.82
CA ILE A 55 14.89 45.79 -15.87
C ILE A 55 16.07 46.03 -16.81
N GLY A 56 17.28 45.57 -16.43
CA GLY A 56 18.46 45.66 -17.28
C GLY A 56 19.41 44.49 -17.08
N ALA A 57 20.38 44.37 -18.01
CA ALA A 57 21.28 43.23 -18.07
C ALA A 57 22.74 43.62 -18.36
N ARG A 58 23.69 42.76 -17.97
CA ARG A 58 25.09 42.85 -18.39
C ARG A 58 25.79 41.49 -18.40
N ALA A 59 26.90 41.41 -19.12
CA ALA A 59 27.91 40.35 -18.94
C ALA A 59 28.73 40.57 -17.65
N PRO A 60 29.38 39.54 -17.07
CA PRO A 60 30.11 39.67 -15.82
C PRO A 60 31.30 40.61 -16.03
N GLY A 61 31.39 41.65 -15.20
CA GLY A 61 32.42 42.70 -15.33
C GLY A 61 32.14 43.77 -16.40
N GLY A 62 31.00 43.70 -17.12
CA GLY A 62 30.58 44.71 -18.10
C GLY A 62 29.86 45.92 -17.50
N ALA A 63 29.69 46.97 -18.31
CA ALA A 63 28.79 48.08 -18.00
C ALA A 63 27.32 47.65 -18.16
N TRP A 64 26.41 48.19 -17.35
CA TRP A 64 24.98 47.89 -17.43
C TRP A 64 24.38 48.48 -18.72
N GLY A 65 23.69 47.64 -19.49
CA GLY A 65 22.86 48.05 -20.62
C GLY A 65 21.39 48.07 -20.24
N GLU A 66 20.69 49.15 -20.56
CA GLU A 66 19.24 49.27 -20.37
C GLU A 66 18.53 48.45 -21.46
N LEU A 67 17.90 47.33 -21.08
CA LEU A 67 17.16 46.47 -22.02
C LEU A 67 15.78 47.04 -22.38
N GLY A 68 15.27 47.97 -21.56
CA GLY A 68 14.05 48.73 -21.81
C GLY A 68 13.35 49.14 -20.51
N MET A 69 12.64 50.27 -20.56
CA MET A 69 11.69 50.67 -19.51
C MET A 69 10.32 50.02 -19.78
N VAL A 70 9.83 49.22 -18.83
CA VAL A 70 8.43 48.79 -18.83
C VAL A 70 7.67 49.71 -17.87
N ARG A 71 7.00 50.74 -18.41
CA ARG A 71 6.03 51.50 -17.62
C ARG A 71 4.78 50.65 -17.44
N LEU A 72 4.58 50.15 -16.23
CA LEU A 72 3.31 49.56 -15.84
C LEU A 72 2.37 50.71 -15.45
N ARG A 73 1.69 51.33 -16.42
CA ARG A 73 0.49 52.11 -16.09
C ARG A 73 -0.59 51.11 -15.69
N LEU A 74 -0.79 50.95 -14.39
CA LEU A 74 -1.85 50.13 -13.82
C LEU A 74 -3.19 50.84 -14.09
N ASP A 75 -3.92 50.42 -15.11
CA ASP A 75 -5.32 50.82 -15.28
C ASP A 75 -6.23 49.91 -14.42
N ASP A 76 -7.23 50.52 -13.77
CA ASP A 76 -8.13 49.92 -12.77
C ASP A 76 -9.16 48.93 -13.37
N GLY A 77 -8.71 47.91 -14.07
CA GLY A 77 -9.56 46.85 -14.63
C GLY A 77 -9.96 45.79 -13.60
N PHE A 78 -11.08 46.01 -12.91
CA PHE A 78 -11.67 45.04 -11.96
C PHE A 78 -12.18 43.77 -12.66
N THR A 79 -12.01 42.61 -12.01
CA THR A 79 -12.88 41.43 -12.22
C THR A 79 -13.63 41.13 -10.92
N ALA A 80 -14.77 40.44 -11.02
CA ALA A 80 -15.79 40.28 -9.97
C ALA A 80 -15.35 39.61 -8.65
N GLY A 81 -14.06 39.26 -8.49
CA GLY A 81 -13.46 38.74 -7.26
C GLY A 81 -12.44 39.65 -6.56
N GLY A 82 -12.13 40.85 -7.08
CA GLY A 82 -11.47 41.91 -6.28
C GLY A 82 -10.03 41.71 -5.76
N HIS A 83 -9.23 40.75 -6.23
CA HIS A 83 -7.93 40.43 -5.61
C HIS A 83 -6.64 40.70 -6.43
N TYR A 84 -6.72 41.26 -7.64
CA TYR A 84 -5.54 41.43 -8.52
C TYR A 84 -5.57 42.76 -9.30
N ARG A 85 -4.39 43.35 -9.57
CA ARG A 85 -4.19 44.47 -10.52
C ARG A 85 -3.46 43.97 -11.76
N TYR A 86 -3.83 44.47 -12.94
CA TYR A 86 -3.28 44.03 -14.24
C TYR A 86 -2.64 45.19 -14.99
N GLY A 87 -1.53 44.92 -15.70
CA GLY A 87 -1.07 45.72 -16.83
C GLY A 87 -0.91 44.79 -18.04
N GLN A 88 -1.52 45.13 -19.18
CA GLN A 88 -1.22 44.46 -20.45
C GLN A 88 -0.12 45.25 -21.17
N THR A 89 1.11 44.74 -21.13
CA THR A 89 2.17 45.20 -22.03
C THR A 89 2.63 44.02 -22.87
N ALA A 90 2.33 44.04 -24.17
CA ALA A 90 3.00 43.16 -25.11
C ALA A 90 4.42 43.69 -25.30
N LEU A 91 5.42 42.94 -24.84
CA LEU A 91 6.81 43.19 -25.22
C LEU A 91 7.06 42.45 -26.53
N GLU A 92 6.91 43.13 -27.66
CA GLU A 92 7.48 42.63 -28.91
C GLU A 92 9.00 42.79 -28.79
N VAL A 93 9.71 41.68 -28.69
CA VAL A 93 11.17 41.66 -28.82
C VAL A 93 11.48 41.39 -30.29
N PRO A 94 11.84 42.41 -31.11
CA PRO A 94 12.25 42.17 -32.48
C PRO A 94 13.64 41.52 -32.45
N LEU A 95 13.66 40.20 -32.51
CA LEU A 95 14.90 39.44 -32.70
C LEU A 95 15.15 39.33 -34.20
N THR A 96 15.75 40.38 -34.76
CA THR A 96 16.40 40.46 -36.09
C THR A 96 15.71 39.74 -37.28
N ASP A 97 15.22 40.51 -38.26
CA ASP A 97 14.93 40.25 -39.69
C ASP A 97 14.41 38.88 -40.23
N PHE A 98 14.21 37.82 -39.43
CA PHE A 98 13.64 36.56 -39.90
C PHE A 98 12.55 36.03 -38.94
N ALA A 99 11.31 36.31 -39.32
CA ALA A 99 10.02 35.77 -38.86
C ALA A 99 9.48 36.22 -37.47
N PRO A 100 8.17 36.55 -37.37
CA PRO A 100 7.56 37.00 -36.13
C PRO A 100 7.11 35.82 -35.27
N VAL A 101 7.70 35.64 -34.09
CA VAL A 101 7.07 34.88 -33.01
C VAL A 101 6.94 35.82 -31.83
N GLY A 102 5.78 36.47 -31.71
CA GLY A 102 5.45 37.27 -30.54
C GLY A 102 5.20 36.37 -29.34
N VAL A 103 5.87 36.64 -28.22
CA VAL A 103 5.55 36.05 -26.92
C VAL A 103 4.78 37.11 -26.13
N GLU A 104 3.60 36.76 -25.65
CA GLU A 104 2.90 37.62 -24.70
C GLU A 104 3.35 37.27 -23.29
N VAL A 105 3.99 38.23 -22.61
CA VAL A 105 4.39 38.12 -21.21
C VAL A 105 3.43 38.97 -20.37
N ARG A 106 2.89 38.38 -19.32
CA ARG A 106 2.07 39.06 -18.31
C ARG A 106 2.85 39.14 -17.02
N VAL A 107 2.93 40.34 -16.48
CA VAL A 107 3.42 40.59 -15.13
C VAL A 107 2.25 41.05 -14.28
N TRP A 108 2.06 40.44 -13.11
CA TRP A 108 0.96 40.79 -12.21
C TRP A 108 1.41 40.74 -10.75
N GLN A 109 0.73 41.48 -9.89
CA GLN A 109 1.06 41.58 -8.46
C GLN A 109 -0.21 41.43 -7.63
N ALA A 110 -0.14 40.62 -6.57
CA ALA A 110 -1.22 40.49 -5.61
C ALA A 110 -1.27 41.73 -4.70
N ILE A 111 -2.45 42.31 -4.52
CA ILE A 111 -2.66 43.58 -3.78
C ILE A 111 -2.16 43.47 -2.32
N ASN A 112 -2.18 42.26 -1.75
CA ASN A 112 -1.88 42.02 -0.35
C ASN A 112 -0.40 41.65 -0.10
N VAL A 113 0.43 41.54 -1.15
CA VAL A 113 1.84 41.13 -1.04
C VAL A 113 2.72 41.98 -1.97
N PRO A 114 3.01 43.25 -1.62
CA PRO A 114 3.65 44.23 -2.50
C PRO A 114 5.11 43.93 -2.87
N HIS A 115 5.69 42.84 -2.36
CA HIS A 115 7.06 42.40 -2.67
C HIS A 115 7.10 41.14 -3.54
N VAL A 116 5.95 40.63 -3.97
CA VAL A 116 5.86 39.44 -4.83
C VAL A 116 5.26 39.84 -6.16
N VAL A 117 5.99 39.54 -7.24
CA VAL A 117 5.58 39.79 -8.62
C VAL A 117 5.52 38.46 -9.35
N TYR A 118 4.45 38.25 -10.11
CA TYR A 118 4.20 37.02 -10.85
C TYR A 118 4.44 37.27 -12.34
N VAL A 119 5.05 36.31 -13.02
CA VAL A 119 5.29 36.36 -14.47
C VAL A 119 4.65 35.14 -15.12
N SER A 120 3.86 35.37 -16.17
CA SER A 120 3.22 34.32 -16.97
C SER A 120 3.51 34.60 -18.44
N ALA A 121 3.67 33.57 -19.27
CA ALA A 121 3.85 33.76 -20.71
C ALA A 121 2.98 32.80 -21.51
N ARG A 122 2.64 33.19 -22.73
CA ARG A 122 1.95 32.31 -23.69
C ARG A 122 2.47 32.53 -25.12
N GLY A 123 2.36 31.47 -25.93
CA GLY A 123 2.42 31.61 -27.38
C GLY A 123 1.12 32.21 -27.93
N VAL A 124 1.15 32.73 -29.16
CA VAL A 124 0.02 33.42 -29.82
C VAL A 124 -1.27 32.56 -29.91
N VAL A 125 -1.16 31.23 -29.75
CA VAL A 125 -2.30 30.31 -29.67
C VAL A 125 -2.08 29.31 -28.53
N GLY A 126 -2.67 29.55 -27.36
CA GLY A 126 -2.55 28.67 -26.19
C GLY A 126 -3.15 29.25 -24.91
N SER A 127 -3.50 28.37 -23.96
CA SER A 127 -3.85 28.72 -22.58
C SER A 127 -2.64 29.30 -21.83
N TRP A 128 -2.90 30.11 -20.80
CA TRP A 128 -1.84 30.66 -19.94
C TRP A 128 -1.28 29.56 -19.03
N ASP A 129 0.00 29.23 -19.21
CA ASP A 129 0.72 28.31 -18.33
C ASP A 129 1.59 29.10 -17.33
N LEU A 130 1.58 28.68 -16.07
CA LEU A 130 2.45 29.25 -15.04
C LEU A 130 3.86 28.67 -15.19
N LEU A 131 4.81 29.51 -15.62
CA LEU A 131 6.21 29.09 -15.82
C LEU A 131 7.01 28.97 -14.52
N GLY A 132 6.52 29.54 -13.42
CA GLY A 132 7.15 29.51 -12.11
C GLY A 132 6.63 30.63 -11.20
N THR A 133 6.88 30.49 -9.89
CA THR A 133 6.66 31.56 -8.91
C THR A 133 8.00 32.13 -8.51
N PHE A 134 8.18 33.44 -8.63
CA PHE A 134 9.44 34.13 -8.31
C PHE A 134 9.24 34.97 -7.05
N ARG A 135 10.00 34.68 -5.98
CA ARG A 135 10.05 35.53 -4.79
C ARG A 135 11.25 36.46 -4.90
N PHE A 136 11.03 37.75 -4.69
CA PHE A 136 12.09 38.76 -4.73
C PHE A 136 12.40 39.23 -3.30
N ARG A 137 13.68 39.29 -2.96
CA ARG A 137 14.17 39.98 -1.76
C ARG A 137 14.98 41.18 -2.20
N LEU A 138 14.52 42.39 -1.89
CA LEU A 138 15.26 43.62 -2.15
C LEU A 138 16.37 43.76 -1.10
N GLU A 139 17.62 43.44 -1.45
CA GLU A 139 18.77 43.72 -0.59
C GLU A 139 19.52 45.00 -1.04
N HIS A 140 19.63 45.93 -0.10
CA HIS A 140 20.21 47.29 -0.10
C HIS A 140 20.93 47.84 -1.35
N GLY A 141 20.37 48.94 -1.89
CA GLY A 141 21.07 49.94 -2.71
C GLY A 141 20.16 51.11 -3.15
N GLU A 142 20.59 52.35 -2.92
CA GLU A 142 19.89 53.57 -3.39
C GLU A 142 20.74 54.28 -4.46
N ARG A 143 20.11 54.75 -5.55
CA ARG A 143 20.68 55.69 -6.55
C ARG A 143 19.86 56.98 -6.52
N PRO A 144 20.18 57.91 -5.60
CA PRO A 144 19.44 59.16 -5.44
C PRO A 144 19.50 60.06 -6.69
N ASP A 145 20.54 59.89 -7.52
CA ASP A 145 20.79 60.61 -8.76
C ASP A 145 19.83 60.23 -9.90
N LEU A 146 19.21 59.06 -9.82
CA LEU A 146 18.26 58.58 -10.82
C LEU A 146 16.84 58.43 -10.26
N GLY A 147 16.64 58.54 -8.94
CA GLY A 147 15.33 58.35 -8.32
C GLY A 147 14.90 56.88 -8.21
N TYR A 148 15.84 55.94 -8.04
CA TYR A 148 15.52 54.50 -7.97
C TYR A 148 16.19 53.79 -6.78
N ARG A 149 15.52 52.77 -6.24
CA ARG A 149 16.10 51.73 -5.38
C ARG A 149 16.42 50.49 -6.21
N PHE A 150 17.56 49.86 -5.93
CA PHE A 150 17.96 48.60 -6.55
C PHE A 150 18.21 47.53 -5.50
N GLY A 151 17.92 46.28 -5.86
CA GLY A 151 18.35 45.10 -5.09
C GLY A 151 19.10 44.13 -5.99
N ASP A 152 19.99 43.34 -5.39
CA ASP A 152 20.55 42.18 -6.09
C ASP A 152 19.47 41.11 -6.25
N MET A 153 19.32 40.61 -7.48
CA MET A 153 18.34 39.58 -7.79
C MET A 153 18.90 38.21 -7.39
N ARG A 154 18.58 37.75 -6.18
CA ARG A 154 18.72 36.34 -5.84
C ARG A 154 17.49 35.60 -6.34
N ILE A 155 17.65 34.87 -7.45
CA ILE A 155 16.60 33.97 -7.96
C ILE A 155 16.64 32.71 -7.08
N GLU A 156 15.70 32.60 -6.16
CA GLU A 156 15.37 31.32 -5.54
C GLU A 156 14.34 30.63 -6.43
N VAL A 157 14.82 29.70 -7.27
CA VAL A 157 13.94 28.81 -8.04
C VAL A 157 13.48 27.71 -7.09
N GLU A 158 12.22 27.76 -6.66
CA GLU A 158 11.58 26.64 -5.97
C GLU A 158 11.29 25.57 -7.05
N LEU A 159 12.25 24.68 -7.24
CA LEU A 159 12.19 23.58 -8.20
C LEU A 159 11.09 22.61 -7.72
N PRO A 160 10.12 22.20 -8.58
CA PRO A 160 9.04 21.34 -8.14
C PRO A 160 9.59 20.02 -7.64
N GLU A 161 9.27 19.68 -6.39
CA GLU A 161 9.51 18.35 -5.81
C GLU A 161 8.85 17.25 -6.67
N PRO A 162 9.29 15.98 -6.54
CA PRO A 162 8.64 14.85 -7.19
C PRO A 162 7.11 14.89 -7.04
N GLN A 163 6.39 14.66 -8.14
CA GLN A 163 4.93 14.73 -8.17
C GLN A 163 4.31 13.37 -8.42
N VAL A 164 3.37 12.97 -7.57
CA VAL A 164 2.56 11.77 -7.72
C VAL A 164 1.31 12.09 -8.54
N ILE A 165 1.09 11.33 -9.60
CA ILE A 165 -0.12 11.39 -10.43
C ILE A 165 -0.74 10.00 -10.58
N THR A 166 -2.06 9.95 -10.74
CA THR A 166 -2.76 8.72 -11.12
C THR A 166 -2.65 8.52 -12.63
N LEU A 167 -2.04 7.42 -13.07
CA LEU A 167 -2.00 7.05 -14.49
C LEU A 167 -3.29 6.35 -14.91
N ALA A 168 -3.76 5.39 -14.11
CA ALA A 168 -4.97 4.64 -14.40
C ALA A 168 -5.59 3.99 -13.14
N GLY A 169 -6.87 3.62 -13.25
CA GLY A 169 -7.66 3.04 -12.16
C GLY A 169 -8.43 4.10 -11.37
N SER A 170 -9.44 3.66 -10.63
CA SER A 170 -10.26 4.53 -9.77
C SER A 170 -10.29 3.97 -8.35
N ALA A 171 -10.00 4.83 -7.38
CA ALA A 171 -9.96 4.47 -5.97
C ALA A 171 -11.30 3.91 -5.49
N GLY A 172 -11.25 2.75 -4.85
CA GLY A 172 -12.43 2.05 -4.34
C GLY A 172 -13.30 1.36 -5.39
N GLU A 173 -12.97 1.49 -6.67
CA GLU A 173 -13.69 0.82 -7.75
C GLU A 173 -12.83 -0.30 -8.35
N ARG A 174 -12.96 -1.49 -7.78
CA ARG A 174 -12.28 -2.70 -8.28
C ARG A 174 -13.08 -3.33 -9.40
N GLY A 175 -12.40 -3.86 -10.42
CA GLY A 175 -13.07 -4.52 -11.53
C GLY A 175 -12.12 -4.85 -12.67
N TYR A 176 -12.69 -5.23 -13.81
CA TYR A 176 -11.98 -5.59 -15.02
C TYR A 176 -12.56 -4.79 -16.19
N VAL A 177 -12.01 -3.60 -16.43
CA VAL A 177 -12.49 -2.66 -17.47
C VAL A 177 -11.28 -2.01 -18.14
N ASP A 178 -11.21 -2.10 -19.47
CA ASP A 178 -10.32 -1.31 -20.31
C ASP A 178 -10.90 0.11 -20.48
N GLY A 179 -10.05 1.12 -20.63
CA GLY A 179 -10.47 2.51 -20.67
C GLY A 179 -9.31 3.48 -20.48
N VAL A 180 -9.58 4.79 -20.49
CA VAL A 180 -8.54 5.81 -20.33
C VAL A 180 -8.48 6.28 -18.88
N GLY A 181 -7.30 6.24 -18.28
CA GLY A 181 -7.04 6.76 -16.95
C GLY A 181 -7.98 6.18 -15.88
N ARG A 182 -8.76 7.06 -15.25
CA ARG A 182 -9.70 6.70 -14.18
C ARG A 182 -10.93 5.92 -14.65
N ASP A 183 -11.14 5.72 -15.96
CA ASP A 183 -12.22 4.87 -16.48
C ASP A 183 -11.83 3.38 -16.51
N ALA A 184 -10.53 3.07 -16.45
CA ALA A 184 -10.06 1.70 -16.33
C ALA A 184 -10.28 1.15 -14.92
N ARG A 185 -10.39 -0.18 -14.79
CA ARG A 185 -10.53 -0.87 -13.50
C ARG A 185 -9.52 -2.03 -13.41
N PHE A 186 -8.91 -2.15 -12.23
CA PHE A 186 -8.00 -3.24 -11.84
C PHE A 186 -8.54 -3.95 -10.59
N ARG A 187 -8.01 -5.14 -10.29
CA ARG A 187 -8.39 -5.87 -9.08
C ARG A 187 -7.22 -6.60 -8.43
N SER A 188 -6.74 -6.03 -7.33
CA SER A 188 -5.96 -6.75 -6.31
C SER A 188 -6.87 -7.11 -5.13
N THR A 189 -6.72 -8.32 -4.59
CA THR A 189 -7.34 -8.71 -3.31
C THR A 189 -6.32 -9.50 -2.51
N PRO A 190 -6.04 -9.11 -1.25
CA PRO A 190 -5.12 -9.86 -0.41
C PRO A 190 -5.48 -11.35 -0.36
N PRO A 191 -4.50 -12.27 -0.47
CA PRO A 191 -3.05 -12.05 -0.40
C PRO A 191 -2.37 -11.70 -1.74
N GLY A 192 -3.12 -11.46 -2.83
CA GLY A 192 -2.56 -11.22 -4.15
C GLY A 192 -2.12 -9.77 -4.39
N ALA A 193 -0.86 -9.59 -4.80
CA ALA A 193 -0.27 -8.33 -5.21
C ALA A 193 -0.38 -8.13 -6.73
N MET A 194 -0.50 -6.88 -7.17
CA MET A 194 -0.30 -6.50 -8.57
C MET A 194 1.20 -6.33 -8.81
N GLY A 195 1.79 -7.16 -9.68
CA GLY A 195 3.11 -6.92 -10.23
C GLY A 195 3.06 -6.03 -11.47
N LEU A 196 4.15 -5.32 -11.76
CA LEU A 196 4.25 -4.49 -12.95
C LEU A 196 5.70 -4.33 -13.42
N ASP A 197 5.86 -4.00 -14.69
CA ASP A 197 7.14 -3.63 -15.29
C ASP A 197 6.89 -2.65 -16.45
N VAL A 198 7.95 -2.04 -16.98
CA VAL A 198 7.88 -0.99 -18.00
C VAL A 198 8.65 -1.39 -19.26
N ASP A 199 8.03 -1.21 -20.43
CA ASP A 199 8.70 -1.46 -21.70
C ASP A 199 9.65 -0.32 -22.13
N ALA A 200 10.42 -0.52 -23.20
CA ALA A 200 11.38 0.46 -23.69
C ALA A 200 10.71 1.77 -24.17
N GLU A 201 9.45 1.69 -24.59
CA GLU A 201 8.63 2.83 -24.96
C GLU A 201 8.07 3.56 -23.73
N GLY A 202 8.15 3.02 -22.53
CA GLY A 202 7.61 3.58 -21.28
C GLY A 202 6.13 3.28 -21.03
N ASN A 203 5.55 2.26 -21.67
CA ASN A 203 4.25 1.74 -21.30
C ASN A 203 4.38 0.82 -20.09
N VAL A 204 3.37 0.81 -19.23
CA VAL A 204 3.34 -0.04 -18.03
C VAL A 204 2.61 -1.34 -18.37
N ILE A 205 3.26 -2.46 -18.11
CA ILE A 205 2.68 -3.80 -18.19
C ILE A 205 2.30 -4.23 -16.79
N VAL A 206 1.06 -4.66 -16.59
CA VAL A 206 0.47 -4.94 -15.27
C VAL A 206 -0.03 -6.38 -15.21
N ALA A 207 0.41 -7.11 -14.20
CA ALA A 207 -0.20 -8.37 -13.76
C ALA A 207 -1.44 -8.06 -12.91
N ASP A 208 -2.61 -8.08 -13.54
CA ASP A 208 -3.90 -7.79 -12.88
C ASP A 208 -4.40 -9.04 -12.14
N TYR A 209 -3.74 -9.34 -11.01
CA TYR A 209 -3.76 -10.63 -10.32
C TYR A 209 -5.14 -11.27 -10.17
N SER A 210 -6.15 -10.54 -9.68
CA SER A 210 -7.47 -11.14 -9.41
C SER A 210 -8.37 -11.20 -10.63
N ASN A 211 -7.98 -10.55 -11.73
CA ASN A 211 -8.68 -10.59 -13.00
C ASN A 211 -8.08 -11.62 -13.97
N ASP A 212 -7.02 -12.34 -13.57
CA ASP A 212 -6.35 -13.36 -14.40
C ASP A 212 -5.94 -12.81 -15.79
N ALA A 213 -5.46 -11.56 -15.82
CA ALA A 213 -5.17 -10.83 -17.06
C ALA A 213 -3.85 -10.08 -17.00
N ILE A 214 -3.22 -9.91 -18.16
CA ILE A 214 -2.08 -9.01 -18.34
C ILE A 214 -2.56 -7.77 -19.10
N ARG A 215 -2.32 -6.60 -18.53
CA ARG A 215 -2.84 -5.31 -19.01
C ARG A 215 -1.68 -4.40 -19.42
N ARG A 216 -1.92 -3.50 -20.36
CA ARG A 216 -0.98 -2.46 -20.78
C ARG A 216 -1.60 -1.10 -20.49
N ILE A 217 -0.83 -0.21 -19.89
CA ILE A 217 -1.15 1.21 -19.73
C ILE A 217 -0.20 1.99 -20.64
N ALA A 218 -0.75 2.62 -21.66
CA ALA A 218 -0.01 3.51 -22.54
C ALA A 218 0.39 4.80 -21.80
N ARG A 219 1.39 5.53 -22.33
CA ARG A 219 1.82 6.82 -21.76
C ARG A 219 0.71 7.88 -21.67
N ASP A 220 -0.34 7.77 -22.48
CA ASP A 220 -1.51 8.65 -22.43
C ASP A 220 -2.58 8.21 -21.40
N GLY A 221 -2.30 7.15 -20.64
CA GLY A 221 -3.20 6.57 -19.64
C GLY A 221 -4.19 5.54 -20.22
N THR A 222 -4.16 5.24 -21.52
CA THR A 222 -5.04 4.23 -22.12
C THR A 222 -4.69 2.83 -21.63
N VAL A 223 -5.65 2.15 -21.01
CA VAL A 223 -5.54 0.77 -20.55
C VAL A 223 -6.18 -0.18 -21.57
N THR A 224 -5.41 -1.18 -21.99
CA THR A 224 -5.86 -2.27 -22.87
C THR A 224 -5.43 -3.63 -22.32
N THR A 225 -6.26 -4.64 -22.52
CA THR A 225 -5.89 -6.03 -22.22
C THR A 225 -4.92 -6.58 -23.27
N ILE A 226 -3.78 -7.13 -22.82
CA ILE A 226 -2.80 -7.80 -23.69
C ILE A 226 -3.21 -9.26 -23.92
N ALA A 227 -3.54 -9.98 -22.84
CA ALA A 227 -3.97 -11.38 -22.88
C ALA A 227 -4.70 -11.76 -21.57
N GLY A 228 -5.54 -12.79 -21.63
CA GLY A 228 -6.28 -13.31 -20.47
C GLY A 228 -7.59 -12.60 -20.16
N GLY A 229 -8.05 -12.70 -18.91
CA GLY A 229 -9.33 -12.15 -18.46
C GLY A 229 -10.59 -12.90 -18.93
N ASN A 230 -10.39 -14.08 -19.53
CA ASN A 230 -11.41 -15.01 -20.02
C ASN A 230 -11.54 -16.25 -19.10
N GLY A 231 -11.22 -16.08 -17.82
CA GLY A 231 -11.28 -17.11 -16.77
C GLY A 231 -9.91 -17.69 -16.39
N SER A 232 -9.85 -18.24 -15.18
CA SER A 232 -8.62 -18.77 -14.59
C SER A 232 -8.18 -20.09 -15.24
N GLY A 233 -6.92 -20.21 -15.64
CA GLY A 233 -6.41 -21.44 -16.28
C GLY A 233 -4.94 -21.37 -16.75
N LEU A 234 -4.52 -22.41 -17.48
CA LEU A 234 -3.16 -22.56 -18.06
C LEU A 234 -3.17 -22.73 -19.58
N ARG A 235 -4.28 -22.38 -20.23
CA ARG A 235 -4.41 -22.56 -21.67
C ARG A 235 -3.41 -21.67 -22.40
N ASP A 236 -2.55 -22.27 -23.22
CA ASP A 236 -1.68 -21.58 -24.19
C ASP A 236 -2.44 -21.28 -25.48
N GLY A 237 -1.91 -20.35 -26.28
CA GLY A 237 -2.47 -19.94 -27.56
C GLY A 237 -2.45 -18.42 -27.79
N PRO A 238 -3.19 -17.92 -28.78
CA PRO A 238 -3.38 -16.49 -28.99
C PRO A 238 -3.95 -15.78 -27.75
N ALA A 239 -3.66 -14.50 -27.60
CA ALA A 239 -3.98 -13.67 -26.44
C ALA A 239 -5.45 -13.75 -25.94
N ASP A 240 -6.41 -13.81 -26.86
CA ASP A 240 -7.85 -13.87 -26.57
C ASP A 240 -8.34 -15.27 -26.14
N VAL A 241 -7.53 -16.30 -26.39
CA VAL A 241 -7.78 -17.71 -26.02
C VAL A 241 -6.97 -18.12 -24.78
N ALA A 242 -5.78 -17.54 -24.61
CA ALA A 242 -4.89 -17.87 -23.52
C ALA A 242 -5.51 -17.53 -22.17
N GLN A 243 -5.22 -18.35 -21.15
CA GLN A 243 -5.69 -18.17 -19.79
C GLN A 243 -4.52 -18.07 -18.83
N PHE A 244 -4.68 -17.27 -17.78
CA PHE A 244 -3.77 -17.17 -16.65
C PHE A 244 -4.46 -17.58 -15.36
N ALA A 245 -3.68 -17.91 -14.33
CA ALA A 245 -4.18 -18.24 -13.00
C ALA A 245 -3.34 -17.53 -11.94
N GLY A 246 -3.84 -16.38 -11.48
CA GLY A 246 -3.18 -15.50 -10.53
C GLY A 246 -1.80 -15.06 -10.99
N PRO A 247 -1.68 -14.30 -12.10
CA PRO A 247 -0.41 -13.71 -12.50
C PRO A 247 0.07 -12.78 -11.38
N THR A 248 1.23 -13.05 -10.80
CA THR A 248 1.75 -12.26 -9.67
C THR A 248 2.70 -11.19 -10.10
N ASP A 249 3.42 -11.41 -11.20
CA ASP A 249 4.46 -10.49 -11.65
C ASP A 249 4.77 -10.64 -13.15
N VAL A 250 5.37 -9.59 -13.72
CA VAL A 250 5.76 -9.53 -15.14
C VAL A 250 7.18 -8.99 -15.30
N ALA A 251 7.87 -9.42 -16.35
CA ALA A 251 9.14 -8.84 -16.78
C ALA A 251 9.15 -8.67 -18.30
N VAL A 252 9.52 -7.49 -18.80
CA VAL A 252 9.48 -7.12 -20.21
C VAL A 252 10.89 -7.13 -20.80
N ALA A 253 11.06 -7.86 -21.89
CA ALA A 253 12.32 -7.88 -22.64
C ALA A 253 12.40 -6.72 -23.64
N ALA A 254 13.63 -6.37 -24.02
CA ALA A 254 13.90 -5.31 -24.99
C ALA A 254 13.28 -5.54 -26.38
N ASP A 255 12.91 -6.78 -26.72
CA ASP A 255 12.21 -7.12 -27.97
C ASP A 255 10.68 -7.05 -27.85
N GLY A 256 10.14 -6.65 -26.70
CA GLY A 256 8.71 -6.59 -26.41
C GLY A 256 8.10 -7.91 -25.91
N THR A 257 8.91 -8.97 -25.73
CA THR A 257 8.45 -10.21 -25.09
C THR A 257 8.11 -9.94 -23.62
N ILE A 258 6.97 -10.42 -23.15
CA ILE A 258 6.55 -10.33 -21.74
C ILE A 258 6.65 -11.71 -21.10
N TYR A 259 7.40 -11.83 -20.02
CA TYR A 259 7.39 -13.00 -19.14
C TYR A 259 6.41 -12.77 -18.00
N VAL A 260 5.68 -13.81 -17.60
CA VAL A 260 4.63 -13.75 -16.57
C VAL A 260 4.88 -14.85 -15.55
N ALA A 261 4.97 -14.47 -14.27
CA ALA A 261 4.99 -15.41 -13.15
C ALA A 261 3.58 -15.73 -12.68
N GLN A 262 3.29 -16.99 -12.40
CA GLN A 262 1.98 -17.43 -11.89
C GLN A 262 2.15 -18.28 -10.63
N ALA A 263 1.97 -17.65 -9.46
CA ALA A 263 2.20 -18.31 -8.17
C ALA A 263 1.17 -19.40 -7.82
N ARG A 264 -0.06 -19.34 -8.36
CA ARG A 264 -1.08 -20.36 -8.02
C ARG A 264 -0.76 -21.74 -8.60
N ASN A 265 -0.06 -21.77 -9.73
CA ASN A 265 0.22 -22.98 -10.49
C ASN A 265 1.72 -23.18 -10.76
N ASP A 266 2.58 -22.34 -10.19
CA ASP A 266 4.03 -22.36 -10.31
C ASP A 266 4.56 -22.50 -11.77
N HIS A 267 4.02 -21.70 -12.69
CA HIS A 267 4.51 -21.60 -14.08
C HIS A 267 5.05 -20.23 -14.46
N ILE A 268 6.04 -20.23 -15.35
CA ILE A 268 6.44 -19.06 -16.13
C ILE A 268 5.82 -19.15 -17.51
N ARG A 269 5.12 -18.08 -17.89
CA ARG A 269 4.52 -17.93 -19.22
C ARG A 269 5.28 -16.86 -20.00
N LYS A 270 5.22 -16.95 -21.31
CA LYS A 270 5.79 -15.97 -22.24
C LYS A 270 4.71 -15.51 -23.20
N ILE A 271 4.58 -14.20 -23.37
CA ILE A 271 3.77 -13.54 -24.39
C ILE A 271 4.73 -12.93 -25.40
N THR A 272 4.62 -13.33 -26.65
CA THR A 272 5.40 -12.75 -27.74
C THR A 272 4.76 -11.43 -28.22
N PRO A 273 5.51 -10.55 -28.92
CA PRO A 273 4.96 -9.29 -29.43
C PRO A 273 3.76 -9.44 -30.38
N ASP A 274 3.63 -10.59 -31.06
CA ASP A 274 2.48 -10.96 -31.88
C ASP A 274 1.29 -11.54 -31.08
N GLY A 275 1.39 -11.56 -29.75
CA GLY A 275 0.29 -11.91 -28.84
C GLY A 275 0.10 -13.41 -28.62
N VAL A 276 1.12 -14.23 -28.85
CA VAL A 276 1.05 -15.68 -28.57
C VAL A 276 1.56 -15.97 -27.17
N VAL A 277 0.73 -16.64 -26.37
CA VAL A 277 1.06 -17.08 -25.01
C VAL A 277 1.52 -18.54 -25.02
N THR A 278 2.67 -18.79 -24.42
CA THR A 278 3.25 -20.13 -24.25
C THR A 278 3.74 -20.36 -22.83
N THR A 279 3.69 -21.60 -22.38
CA THR A 279 4.32 -22.03 -21.14
C THR A 279 5.80 -22.32 -21.40
N VAL A 280 6.70 -21.63 -20.69
CA VAL A 280 8.15 -21.75 -20.90
C VAL A 280 8.87 -22.48 -19.77
N ALA A 281 8.33 -22.48 -18.55
CA ALA A 281 8.90 -23.24 -17.44
C ALA A 281 7.84 -23.61 -16.39
N GLY A 282 8.11 -24.69 -15.65
CA GLY A 282 7.22 -25.23 -14.62
C GLY A 282 6.42 -26.42 -15.13
N ASN A 283 6.14 -27.39 -14.25
CA ASN A 283 5.52 -28.66 -14.62
C ASN A 283 4.10 -28.84 -14.07
N GLY A 284 3.52 -27.80 -13.45
CA GLY A 284 2.12 -27.78 -13.07
C GLY A 284 1.67 -28.77 -12.01
N SER A 285 2.55 -29.17 -11.09
CA SER A 285 2.12 -29.89 -9.90
C SER A 285 1.23 -28.98 -9.03
N LEU A 286 -0.10 -29.07 -9.24
CA LEU A 286 -1.18 -28.41 -8.50
C LEU A 286 -1.25 -28.78 -6.99
N GLU A 287 -0.19 -29.36 -6.42
CA GLU A 287 -0.17 -29.70 -5.01
C GLU A 287 0.14 -28.46 -4.18
N VAL A 288 -0.90 -27.84 -3.64
CA VAL A 288 -0.88 -26.64 -2.78
C VAL A 288 -0.13 -26.83 -1.43
N ASN A 289 0.67 -27.89 -1.27
CA ASN A 289 1.40 -28.25 -0.05
C ASN A 289 2.72 -29.00 -0.35
N LEU A 290 3.45 -28.62 -1.41
CA LEU A 290 4.76 -29.24 -1.67
C LEU A 290 5.77 -28.90 -0.57
N ASP A 291 6.54 -29.90 -0.18
CA ASP A 291 7.75 -29.74 0.63
C ASP A 291 8.75 -28.85 -0.14
N PRO A 292 9.32 -27.78 0.45
CA PRO A 292 10.37 -26.96 -0.16
C PRO A 292 11.60 -27.76 -0.68
N ALA A 293 11.76 -29.01 -0.24
CA ALA A 293 12.74 -29.96 -0.75
C ALA A 293 12.44 -30.50 -2.17
N ARG A 294 11.22 -30.31 -2.70
CA ARG A 294 10.84 -30.77 -4.05
C ARG A 294 11.22 -29.80 -5.16
N ALA A 295 11.56 -28.55 -4.86
CA ALA A 295 12.08 -27.60 -5.84
C ALA A 295 13.35 -28.18 -6.50
N ARG A 296 13.39 -28.21 -7.83
CA ARG A 296 14.40 -28.93 -8.60
C ARG A 296 14.83 -28.16 -9.84
N ASP A 297 16.14 -28.06 -10.03
CA ASP A 297 16.81 -27.54 -11.23
C ASP A 297 16.73 -28.54 -12.40
N GLY A 298 16.92 -28.06 -13.63
CA GLY A 298 16.87 -28.91 -14.82
C GLY A 298 16.36 -28.15 -16.05
N PRO A 299 16.06 -28.87 -17.15
CA PRO A 299 15.36 -28.30 -18.30
C PRO A 299 14.05 -27.64 -17.87
N ALA A 300 13.65 -26.56 -18.53
CA ALA A 300 12.55 -25.71 -18.07
C ALA A 300 11.20 -26.44 -17.90
N GLY A 301 10.90 -27.43 -18.77
CA GLY A 301 9.70 -28.27 -18.65
C GLY A 301 9.75 -29.33 -17.53
N GLU A 302 10.92 -29.58 -16.95
CA GLU A 302 11.12 -30.53 -15.84
C GLU A 302 11.44 -29.85 -14.52
N ALA A 303 11.76 -28.56 -14.55
CA ALA A 303 12.02 -27.75 -13.38
C ALA A 303 10.77 -27.64 -12.52
N ILE A 304 10.96 -27.75 -11.20
CA ILE A 304 9.89 -27.61 -10.21
C ILE A 304 10.17 -26.33 -9.44
N PHE A 305 9.21 -25.42 -9.50
CA PHE A 305 9.19 -24.21 -8.69
C PHE A 305 8.31 -24.40 -7.45
N PHE A 306 8.50 -23.56 -6.44
CA PHE A 306 7.70 -23.60 -5.22
C PHE A 306 7.43 -22.20 -4.67
N GLN A 307 6.17 -21.78 -4.67
CA GLN A 307 5.75 -20.47 -4.17
C GLN A 307 6.54 -19.33 -4.83
N MET A 308 6.46 -19.24 -6.16
CA MET A 308 7.01 -18.10 -6.87
C MET A 308 6.35 -16.79 -6.41
N LYS A 309 7.13 -15.71 -6.36
CA LYS A 309 6.63 -14.39 -5.94
C LYS A 309 6.91 -13.30 -6.96
N ALA A 310 8.15 -13.20 -7.44
CA ALA A 310 8.60 -12.15 -8.35
C ALA A 310 9.55 -12.68 -9.42
N ILE A 311 9.66 -11.96 -10.52
CA ILE A 311 10.60 -12.25 -11.62
C ILE A 311 11.30 -10.97 -12.07
N ALA A 312 12.55 -11.10 -12.53
CA ALA A 312 13.25 -9.97 -13.13
C ALA A 312 14.15 -10.44 -14.28
N LEU A 313 14.20 -9.67 -15.35
CA LEU A 313 15.00 -9.99 -16.53
C LEU A 313 16.38 -9.30 -16.43
N GLY A 314 17.45 -10.08 -16.61
CA GLY A 314 18.80 -9.55 -16.69
C GLY A 314 19.17 -9.04 -18.08
N PRO A 315 20.20 -8.19 -18.19
CA PRO A 315 20.69 -7.67 -19.47
C PRO A 315 21.18 -8.77 -20.43
N ASP A 316 21.55 -9.93 -19.89
CA ASP A 316 22.01 -11.10 -20.67
C ASP A 316 20.85 -11.97 -21.20
N GLY A 317 19.59 -11.58 -20.94
CA GLY A 317 18.39 -12.33 -21.31
C GLY A 317 18.02 -13.47 -20.36
N ASP A 318 18.76 -13.61 -19.26
CA ASP A 318 18.41 -14.54 -18.17
C ASP A 318 17.20 -14.03 -17.39
N LEU A 319 16.22 -14.90 -17.16
CA LEU A 319 15.08 -14.60 -16.29
C LEU A 319 15.39 -15.12 -14.88
N TYR A 320 15.45 -14.21 -13.92
CA TYR A 320 15.59 -14.53 -12.51
C TYR A 320 14.22 -14.69 -11.87
N ILE A 321 14.05 -15.76 -11.11
CA ILE A 321 12.78 -16.15 -10.51
C ILE A 321 13.00 -16.28 -9.02
N LEU A 322 12.21 -15.53 -8.26
CA LEU A 322 12.22 -15.56 -6.81
C LEU A 322 11.11 -16.51 -6.33
N GLU A 323 11.52 -17.55 -5.61
CA GLU A 323 10.62 -18.58 -5.09
C GLU A 323 10.95 -18.84 -3.61
N ASN A 324 9.96 -18.86 -2.72
CA ASN A 324 10.13 -19.11 -1.29
C ASN A 324 11.42 -18.51 -0.67
N SER A 325 12.49 -19.32 -0.54
CA SER A 325 13.82 -18.96 -0.01
C SER A 325 14.98 -19.19 -1.00
N ARG A 326 14.70 -19.19 -2.31
CA ARG A 326 15.65 -19.39 -3.40
C ARG A 326 15.51 -18.33 -4.48
N ILE A 327 16.61 -18.10 -5.16
CA ILE A 327 16.68 -17.35 -6.41
C ILE A 327 17.08 -18.33 -7.50
N ARG A 328 16.21 -18.50 -8.49
CA ARG A 328 16.40 -19.38 -9.65
C ARG A 328 16.73 -18.52 -10.87
N ARG A 329 17.42 -19.10 -11.84
CA ARG A 329 17.74 -18.51 -13.13
C ARG A 329 17.24 -19.46 -14.20
N LEU A 330 16.39 -18.96 -15.10
CA LEU A 330 16.05 -19.58 -16.37
C LEU A 330 16.90 -18.92 -17.46
N SER A 331 17.83 -19.68 -18.03
CA SER A 331 18.67 -19.19 -19.13
C SER A 331 17.92 -19.23 -20.47
N PRO A 332 18.37 -18.43 -21.47
CA PRO A 332 17.84 -18.51 -22.84
C PRO A 332 17.93 -19.91 -23.48
N SER A 333 18.82 -20.78 -22.99
CA SER A 333 18.91 -22.18 -23.43
C SER A 333 17.80 -23.07 -22.87
N GLY A 334 16.89 -22.55 -22.04
CA GLY A 334 15.81 -23.30 -21.42
C GLY A 334 16.27 -24.13 -20.22
N TRP A 335 17.37 -23.76 -19.56
CA TRP A 335 17.85 -24.45 -18.36
C TRP A 335 17.56 -23.62 -17.10
N VAL A 336 16.99 -24.26 -16.09
CA VAL A 336 16.74 -23.67 -14.77
C VAL A 336 17.82 -24.10 -13.78
N SER A 337 18.43 -23.14 -13.11
CA SER A 337 19.49 -23.34 -12.11
C SER A 337 19.28 -22.48 -10.86
N THR A 338 19.73 -22.95 -9.71
CA THR A 338 19.71 -22.18 -8.47
C THR A 338 20.90 -21.21 -8.42
N VAL A 339 20.62 -19.91 -8.34
CA VAL A 339 21.62 -18.85 -8.19
C VAL A 339 22.07 -18.75 -6.74
N ALA A 340 21.11 -18.66 -5.81
CA ALA A 340 21.37 -18.55 -4.38
C ALA A 340 20.20 -19.08 -3.54
N GLY A 341 20.49 -19.40 -2.28
CA GLY A 341 19.48 -19.91 -1.34
C GLY A 341 19.26 -21.42 -1.44
N GLY A 342 18.41 -21.94 -0.56
CA GLY A 342 18.16 -23.38 -0.44
C GLY A 342 16.91 -23.68 0.39
N PRO A 343 16.66 -24.95 0.73
CA PRO A 343 15.46 -25.35 1.51
C PRO A 343 15.51 -24.88 2.97
N ARG A 344 16.67 -24.43 3.46
CA ARG A 344 16.84 -23.92 4.82
C ARG A 344 16.73 -22.39 4.82
N VAL A 345 15.68 -21.89 5.46
CA VAL A 345 15.49 -20.45 5.69
C VAL A 345 16.49 -19.90 6.72
N GLY A 346 16.79 -18.61 6.64
CA GLY A 346 17.69 -17.90 7.57
C GLY A 346 18.18 -16.57 7.00
N PHE A 347 19.07 -15.85 7.70
CA PHE A 347 19.56 -14.54 7.24
C PHE A 347 21.08 -14.55 7.08
N VAL A 348 21.59 -15.48 6.28
CA VAL A 348 23.03 -15.76 6.19
C VAL A 348 23.55 -15.35 4.83
N ASP A 349 24.48 -14.41 4.81
CA ASP A 349 25.26 -14.09 3.62
C ASP A 349 26.20 -15.25 3.25
N GLY A 350 26.59 -15.31 1.98
CA GLY A 350 27.46 -16.38 1.49
C GLY A 350 27.39 -16.52 -0.01
N ARG A 351 28.00 -17.58 -0.54
CA ARG A 351 27.99 -17.85 -1.98
C ARG A 351 26.95 -18.89 -2.34
N GLY A 352 26.09 -18.55 -3.29
CA GLY A 352 25.09 -19.43 -3.89
C GLY A 352 24.22 -20.16 -2.85
N PRO A 353 24.15 -21.51 -2.87
CA PRO A 353 23.31 -22.29 -1.95
C PRO A 353 23.71 -22.20 -0.47
N SER A 354 24.88 -21.64 -0.16
CA SER A 354 25.31 -21.43 1.24
C SER A 354 24.62 -20.23 1.88
N ALA A 355 24.19 -19.26 1.06
CA ALA A 355 23.36 -18.16 1.51
C ALA A 355 21.99 -18.68 1.95
N ARG A 356 21.40 -18.02 2.94
CA ARG A 356 20.05 -18.34 3.44
C ARG A 356 19.25 -17.07 3.47
N PHE A 357 18.03 -17.18 2.97
CA PHE A 357 17.04 -16.11 2.98
C PHE A 357 15.88 -16.50 3.89
N GLY A 358 15.31 -15.51 4.57
CA GLY A 358 14.18 -15.68 5.47
C GLY A 358 12.89 -15.74 4.65
N SER A 359 12.44 -14.58 4.19
CA SER A 359 11.22 -14.42 3.39
C SER A 359 11.50 -13.40 2.32
N LEU A 360 11.87 -13.88 1.14
CA LEU A 360 12.05 -13.03 -0.03
C LEU A 360 10.70 -12.49 -0.49
N THR A 361 10.61 -11.23 -0.90
CA THR A 361 9.39 -10.62 -1.46
C THR A 361 9.56 -10.21 -2.90
N ASP A 362 10.69 -9.57 -3.24
CA ASP A 362 10.91 -9.02 -4.58
C ASP A 362 12.38 -9.06 -5.01
N ILE A 363 12.60 -8.96 -6.32
CA ILE A 363 13.91 -8.99 -6.98
C ILE A 363 14.00 -7.94 -8.09
N ALA A 364 15.12 -7.23 -8.16
CA ALA A 364 15.45 -6.35 -9.28
C ALA A 364 16.88 -6.62 -9.79
N VAL A 365 17.14 -6.24 -11.04
CA VAL A 365 18.45 -6.39 -11.68
C VAL A 365 18.96 -5.03 -12.11
N ASP A 366 20.22 -4.71 -11.79
CA ASP A 366 20.86 -3.49 -12.30
C ASP A 366 21.39 -3.68 -13.73
N ALA A 367 21.76 -2.58 -14.39
CA ALA A 367 22.30 -2.60 -15.75
C ALA A 367 23.61 -3.41 -15.91
N ARG A 368 24.26 -3.80 -14.81
CA ARG A 368 25.48 -4.64 -14.79
C ARG A 368 25.17 -6.11 -14.50
N GLY A 369 23.90 -6.47 -14.36
CA GLY A 369 23.44 -7.82 -14.07
C GLY A 369 23.52 -8.22 -12.60
N ALA A 370 23.80 -7.29 -11.67
CA ALA A 370 23.75 -7.61 -10.25
C ALA A 370 22.29 -7.65 -9.76
N LEU A 371 21.97 -8.66 -8.94
CA LEU A 371 20.63 -8.83 -8.40
C LEU A 371 20.52 -8.13 -7.06
N TYR A 372 19.35 -7.56 -6.81
CA TYR A 372 18.96 -6.96 -5.55
C TYR A 372 17.69 -7.66 -5.09
N VAL A 373 17.69 -8.14 -3.85
CA VAL A 373 16.53 -8.83 -3.29
C VAL A 373 16.08 -8.18 -2.00
N LEU A 374 14.76 -8.12 -1.87
CA LEU A 374 14.08 -7.66 -0.67
C LEU A 374 13.69 -8.89 0.15
N GLU A 375 14.07 -8.89 1.41
CA GLU A 375 13.49 -9.80 2.39
C GLU A 375 12.60 -9.00 3.31
N SER A 376 11.30 -9.30 3.26
CA SER A 376 10.34 -8.82 4.24
C SER A 376 9.71 -9.94 5.03
N ASN A 377 9.72 -9.77 6.35
CA ASN A 377 9.41 -10.78 7.36
C ASN A 377 7.91 -11.00 7.55
N ILE A 378 7.20 -11.28 6.47
CA ILE A 378 5.78 -11.59 6.53
C ILE A 378 5.57 -13.07 6.97
N TRP A 379 6.58 -13.98 6.93
CA TRP A 379 6.30 -15.44 7.00
C TRP A 379 7.28 -16.46 7.68
N VAL A 380 8.43 -16.10 8.27
CA VAL A 380 9.49 -16.98 8.86
C VAL A 380 9.41 -17.25 10.39
N SER A 381 8.64 -18.24 10.85
CA SER A 381 8.57 -18.58 12.29
C SER A 381 9.93 -18.80 13.01
N GLY A 382 10.12 -18.22 14.21
CA GLY A 382 10.98 -18.80 15.26
C GLY A 382 12.38 -18.22 15.53
N ARG A 383 12.68 -16.94 15.26
CA ARG A 383 13.91 -16.27 15.76
C ARG A 383 13.64 -14.82 16.18
N ALA A 384 14.36 -14.32 17.18
CA ALA A 384 14.15 -13.01 17.82
C ALA A 384 14.71 -11.80 17.05
N ASP A 385 15.39 -12.02 15.92
CA ASP A 385 16.15 -10.99 15.21
C ASP A 385 15.42 -10.61 13.91
N TRP A 386 14.47 -9.70 14.04
CA TRP A 386 13.50 -9.34 13.01
C TRP A 386 13.91 -8.09 12.25
N TYR A 387 14.22 -8.26 10.97
CA TYR A 387 14.70 -7.16 10.13
C TYR A 387 14.04 -7.16 8.77
N GLU A 388 13.86 -5.97 8.21
CA GLU A 388 13.72 -5.76 6.78
C GLU A 388 15.13 -5.71 6.18
N ILE A 389 15.39 -6.53 5.16
CA ILE A 389 16.75 -6.71 4.63
C ILE A 389 16.76 -6.49 3.13
N VAL A 390 17.72 -5.68 2.67
CA VAL A 390 18.06 -5.59 1.25
C VAL A 390 19.41 -6.26 1.05
N ARG A 391 19.47 -7.24 0.14
CA ARG A 391 20.73 -7.90 -0.23
C ARG A 391 21.06 -7.66 -1.69
N LYS A 392 22.36 -7.67 -1.98
CA LYS A 392 22.91 -7.68 -3.32
C LYS A 392 23.56 -9.04 -3.60
N ILE A 393 23.33 -9.57 -4.79
CA ILE A 393 24.01 -10.75 -5.33
C ILE A 393 24.81 -10.29 -6.55
N ASP A 394 26.13 -10.48 -6.48
CA ASP A 394 26.98 -10.18 -7.64
C ASP A 394 26.95 -11.29 -8.70
N ALA A 395 27.53 -11.03 -9.88
CA ALA A 395 27.56 -11.98 -10.99
C ALA A 395 28.26 -13.31 -10.65
N ASN A 396 29.03 -13.39 -9.55
CA ASN A 396 29.67 -14.63 -9.08
C ASN A 396 28.80 -15.43 -8.09
N GLY A 397 27.57 -14.96 -7.83
CA GLY A 397 26.62 -15.54 -6.89
C GLY A 397 26.95 -15.25 -5.43
N VAL A 398 27.75 -14.21 -5.13
CA VAL A 398 28.05 -13.82 -3.75
C VAL A 398 26.95 -12.90 -3.23
N VAL A 399 26.26 -13.36 -2.18
CA VAL A 399 25.20 -12.63 -1.48
C VAL A 399 25.82 -11.78 -0.37
N ARG A 400 25.48 -10.49 -0.36
CA ARG A 400 25.87 -9.52 0.69
C ARG A 400 24.67 -8.70 1.15
N THR A 401 24.54 -8.54 2.45
CA THR A 401 23.59 -7.61 3.06
C THR A 401 24.04 -6.17 2.79
N LEU A 402 23.18 -5.38 2.16
CA LEU A 402 23.40 -3.93 1.95
C LEU A 402 22.77 -3.11 3.06
N PHE A 403 21.59 -3.54 3.51
CA PHE A 403 20.80 -2.81 4.48
C PHE A 403 20.04 -3.81 5.34
N ARG A 404 19.97 -3.48 6.63
CA ARG A 404 19.31 -4.29 7.65
C ARG A 404 18.67 -3.34 8.65
N ASP A 405 17.36 -3.30 8.66
CA ASP A 405 16.57 -2.40 9.48
C ASP A 405 15.74 -3.20 10.46
N PRO A 406 15.70 -2.88 11.76
CA PRO A 406 14.77 -3.52 12.67
C PRO A 406 13.34 -3.40 12.14
N LEU A 407 12.41 -4.23 12.61
CA LEU A 407 10.99 -4.00 12.32
C LEU A 407 10.52 -2.64 12.89
N PRO A 408 9.42 -2.06 12.39
CA PRO A 408 8.92 -0.75 12.82
C PRO A 408 8.75 -0.64 14.34
N HIS A 409 8.27 -1.72 14.98
CA HIS A 409 8.09 -1.77 16.43
C HIS A 409 9.39 -1.73 17.25
N ALA A 410 10.54 -1.87 16.60
CA ALA A 410 11.87 -1.75 17.18
C ALA A 410 12.59 -0.48 16.69
N GLY A 411 11.86 0.49 16.13
CA GLY A 411 12.39 1.76 15.63
C GLY A 411 12.92 1.70 14.19
N GLY A 412 12.53 0.68 13.42
CA GLY A 412 12.84 0.55 12.00
C GLY A 412 12.15 1.60 11.13
N ARG A 413 12.80 1.95 10.02
CA ARG A 413 12.31 2.92 9.02
C ARG A 413 11.45 2.25 7.93
N LEU A 414 11.75 1.00 7.60
CA LEU A 414 10.97 0.17 6.69
C LEU A 414 9.91 -0.65 7.44
N ALA A 415 8.72 -0.71 6.87
CA ALA A 415 7.54 -1.34 7.42
C ALA A 415 6.88 -2.25 6.40
N TYR A 416 7.17 -3.55 6.51
CA TYR A 416 6.60 -4.60 5.67
C TYR A 416 6.70 -4.30 4.16
N PRO A 417 7.89 -3.93 3.64
CA PRO A 417 8.02 -3.54 2.25
C PRO A 417 7.75 -4.72 1.31
N GLU A 418 7.01 -4.47 0.23
CA GLU A 418 6.65 -5.51 -0.73
C GLU A 418 7.56 -5.56 -1.97
N ALA A 419 8.00 -4.42 -2.48
CA ALA A 419 8.73 -4.33 -3.75
C ALA A 419 9.97 -3.43 -3.69
N LEU A 420 10.90 -3.67 -4.62
CA LEU A 420 12.04 -2.79 -4.88
C LEU A 420 12.34 -2.63 -6.38
N THR A 421 13.01 -1.54 -6.74
CA THR A 421 13.62 -1.37 -8.06
C THR A 421 14.92 -0.57 -7.94
N VAL A 422 15.81 -0.67 -8.93
CA VAL A 422 17.17 -0.10 -8.85
C VAL A 422 17.39 0.92 -9.95
N GLY A 423 17.73 2.13 -9.56
CA GLY A 423 18.06 3.22 -10.48
C GLY A 423 19.47 3.13 -11.06
N PRO A 424 19.76 3.86 -12.16
CA PRO A 424 21.06 3.83 -12.85
C PRO A 424 22.23 4.31 -11.97
N GLY A 425 21.97 5.11 -10.94
CA GLY A 425 22.96 5.55 -9.94
C GLY A 425 23.24 4.54 -8.82
N GLY A 426 22.53 3.41 -8.79
CA GLY A 426 22.61 2.41 -7.72
C GLY A 426 21.72 2.71 -6.50
N ASP A 427 20.93 3.79 -6.55
CA ASP A 427 19.85 4.04 -5.60
C ASP A 427 18.78 2.94 -5.74
N ILE A 428 18.29 2.44 -4.61
CA ILE A 428 17.28 1.39 -4.53
C ILE A 428 15.98 2.04 -4.05
N TYR A 429 14.93 1.99 -4.85
CA TYR A 429 13.60 2.45 -4.47
C TYR A 429 12.82 1.29 -3.89
N ILE A 430 12.12 1.52 -2.78
CA ILE A 430 11.44 0.47 -2.00
C ILE A 430 10.03 0.96 -1.66
N SER A 431 9.03 0.11 -1.83
CA SER A 431 7.68 0.39 -1.36
C SER A 431 7.64 0.18 0.15
N ASN A 432 7.49 1.24 0.93
CA ASN A 432 7.32 1.16 2.38
C ASN A 432 5.84 0.94 2.70
N THR A 433 5.39 -0.27 2.40
CA THR A 433 3.99 -0.59 2.17
C THR A 433 3.08 -0.27 3.36
N ALA A 434 3.46 -0.64 4.58
CA ALA A 434 2.63 -0.35 5.75
C ALA A 434 2.71 1.11 6.24
N HIS A 435 3.68 1.87 5.74
CA HIS A 435 3.77 3.31 5.98
C HIS A 435 3.18 4.12 4.81
N ASN A 436 2.56 3.50 3.79
CA ASN A 436 2.01 4.19 2.62
C ASN A 436 2.98 5.19 1.98
N GLN A 437 4.26 4.82 1.92
CA GLN A 437 5.33 5.67 1.43
C GLN A 437 6.19 4.92 0.42
N ILE A 438 6.84 5.68 -0.46
CA ILE A 438 7.96 5.21 -1.26
C ILE A 438 9.23 5.81 -0.70
N VAL A 439 10.26 4.97 -0.54
CA VAL A 439 11.55 5.38 0.01
C VAL A 439 12.70 5.04 -0.93
N ARG A 440 13.80 5.76 -0.80
CA ARG A 440 15.06 5.54 -1.51
C ARG A 440 16.14 5.15 -0.51
N LEU A 441 16.76 3.99 -0.73
CA LEU A 441 17.96 3.54 -0.06
C LEU A 441 19.18 3.89 -0.94
N THR A 442 20.07 4.72 -0.44
CA THR A 442 21.30 5.09 -1.15
C THR A 442 22.33 3.97 -1.07
N PRO A 443 23.34 3.92 -1.97
CA PRO A 443 24.47 3.01 -1.85
C PRO A 443 25.25 3.13 -0.53
N ALA A 444 25.14 4.26 0.17
CA ALA A 444 25.74 4.47 1.48
C ALA A 444 24.93 3.86 2.64
N GLY A 445 23.75 3.30 2.36
CA GLY A 445 22.87 2.71 3.37
C GLY A 445 21.89 3.69 4.00
N GLU A 446 21.73 4.89 3.44
CA GLU A 446 20.81 5.90 3.97
C GLU A 446 19.41 5.75 3.36
N VAL A 447 18.38 5.79 4.21
CA VAL A 447 16.98 5.78 3.79
C VAL A 447 16.43 7.20 3.75
N HIS A 448 15.89 7.60 2.60
CA HIS A 448 15.28 8.90 2.35
C HIS A 448 13.86 8.72 1.81
N ALA A 449 12.97 9.65 2.10
CA ALA A 449 11.63 9.60 1.57
C ALA A 449 11.59 10.04 0.09
N VAL A 450 10.66 9.51 -0.70
CA VAL A 450 10.48 9.85 -2.13
C VAL A 450 9.08 10.39 -2.40
N ALA A 451 8.06 9.70 -1.92
CA ALA A 451 6.65 10.10 -2.05
C ALA A 451 5.80 9.46 -0.95
N GLY A 452 4.60 10.01 -0.72
CA GLY A 452 3.66 9.53 0.29
C GLY A 452 3.69 10.37 1.56
N SER A 453 2.52 10.83 2.00
CA SER A 453 2.31 11.53 3.27
C SER A 453 2.45 10.62 4.49
N GLY A 454 2.32 9.31 4.29
CA GLY A 454 2.08 8.34 5.37
C GLY A 454 0.61 7.91 5.45
N GLU A 455 -0.28 8.67 4.84
CA GLU A 455 -1.71 8.47 4.92
C GLU A 455 -2.24 7.48 3.89
N VAL A 456 -3.23 6.68 4.34
CA VAL A 456 -3.96 5.77 3.45
C VAL A 456 -4.86 6.60 2.55
N GLY A 457 -4.63 6.55 1.25
CA GLY A 457 -5.50 7.25 0.31
C GLY A 457 -5.05 7.11 -1.12
N SER A 458 -5.62 7.94 -1.97
CA SER A 458 -5.27 7.99 -3.40
C SER A 458 -5.08 9.42 -3.91
N GLY A 459 -4.85 10.38 -3.01
CA GLY A 459 -4.61 11.77 -3.36
C GLY A 459 -3.35 11.92 -4.21
N ASP A 460 -3.46 12.60 -5.35
CA ASP A 460 -2.33 13.04 -6.17
C ASP A 460 -1.71 14.31 -5.56
N GLY A 461 -0.42 14.54 -5.76
CA GLY A 461 0.24 15.71 -5.15
C GLY A 461 1.77 15.61 -5.11
N GLN A 462 2.39 16.57 -4.42
CA GLN A 462 3.83 16.55 -4.15
C GLN A 462 4.15 15.58 -3.00
N TYR A 463 5.44 15.42 -2.71
CA TYR A 463 5.88 14.77 -1.48
C TYR A 463 5.15 15.34 -0.24
N GLY A 464 4.77 14.46 0.70
CA GLY A 464 4.08 14.83 1.93
C GLY A 464 2.58 15.14 1.80
N THR A 465 2.05 15.29 0.57
CA THR A 465 0.61 15.52 0.32
C THR A 465 -0.03 14.39 -0.47
N ALA A 466 0.72 13.72 -1.35
CA ALA A 466 0.22 12.54 -2.04
C ALA A 466 0.00 11.38 -1.08
N GLU A 467 -1.11 10.66 -1.27
CA GLU A 467 -1.51 9.53 -0.43
C GLU A 467 -1.48 8.24 -1.24
N PHE A 468 -1.05 7.16 -0.59
CA PHE A 468 -1.03 5.81 -1.15
C PHE A 468 -1.87 4.88 -0.26
N SER A 469 -2.42 3.82 -0.85
CA SER A 469 -3.17 2.78 -0.17
C SER A 469 -2.50 1.44 -0.42
N ARG A 470 -1.54 1.10 0.46
CA ARG A 470 -0.69 -0.10 0.35
C ARG A 470 0.09 -0.11 -0.99
N PRO A 471 1.08 0.79 -1.14
CA PRO A 471 1.93 0.77 -2.32
C PRO A 471 2.69 -0.55 -2.40
N GLY A 472 2.62 -1.20 -3.56
CA GLY A 472 3.20 -2.50 -3.85
C GLY A 472 4.29 -2.39 -4.92
N ALA A 473 4.12 -3.11 -6.03
CA ALA A 473 5.12 -3.21 -7.09
C ALA A 473 5.62 -1.86 -7.61
N LEU A 474 6.91 -1.83 -7.95
CA LEU A 474 7.64 -0.65 -8.41
C LEU A 474 8.39 -0.94 -9.71
N ALA A 475 8.35 0.01 -10.64
CA ALA A 475 9.20 -0.04 -11.83
C ALA A 475 9.66 1.36 -12.21
N LEU A 476 10.88 1.46 -12.76
CA LEU A 476 11.42 2.72 -13.28
C LEU A 476 11.17 2.82 -14.78
N THR A 477 10.67 3.97 -15.21
CA THR A 477 10.59 4.28 -16.63
C THR A 477 11.95 4.73 -17.18
N PRO A 478 12.18 4.64 -18.50
CA PRO A 478 13.41 5.13 -19.12
C PRO A 478 13.70 6.63 -18.90
N ASP A 479 12.66 7.44 -18.67
CA ASP A 479 12.76 8.87 -18.35
C ASP A 479 12.87 9.17 -16.85
N GLY A 480 12.97 8.14 -16.00
CA GLY A 480 13.29 8.28 -14.58
C GLY A 480 12.09 8.53 -13.67
N ALA A 481 10.86 8.35 -14.16
CA ALA A 481 9.68 8.28 -13.30
C ALA A 481 9.57 6.92 -12.62
N LEU A 482 9.03 6.90 -11.42
CA LEU A 482 8.76 5.67 -10.69
C LEU A 482 7.27 5.32 -10.79
N ILE A 483 6.97 4.16 -11.35
CA ILE A 483 5.61 3.62 -11.42
C ILE A 483 5.34 2.81 -10.16
N VAL A 484 4.15 2.99 -9.59
CA VAL A 484 3.72 2.35 -8.34
C VAL A 484 2.38 1.66 -8.57
N ALA A 485 2.30 0.37 -8.27
CA ALA A 485 1.03 -0.33 -8.13
C ALA A 485 0.46 -0.03 -6.75
N ASP A 486 -0.57 0.81 -6.68
CA ASP A 486 -1.20 1.22 -5.43
C ASP A 486 -2.38 0.27 -5.14
N GLN A 487 -2.05 -0.84 -4.48
CA GLN A 487 -2.79 -2.09 -4.58
C GLN A 487 -4.21 -1.99 -4.02
N GLU A 488 -4.37 -1.46 -2.81
CA GLU A 488 -5.68 -1.37 -2.17
C GLU A 488 -6.52 -0.25 -2.78
N GLY A 489 -5.84 0.80 -3.25
CA GLY A 489 -6.42 1.87 -4.06
C GLY A 489 -6.87 1.40 -5.45
N ALA A 490 -6.49 0.20 -5.91
CA ALA A 490 -6.78 -0.32 -7.25
C ALA A 490 -6.37 0.64 -8.38
N THR A 491 -5.27 1.36 -8.17
CA THR A 491 -4.72 2.33 -9.13
C THR A 491 -3.27 2.04 -9.47
N VAL A 492 -2.84 2.53 -10.63
CA VAL A 492 -1.42 2.60 -11.00
C VAL A 492 -1.03 4.07 -11.04
N ARG A 493 0.00 4.42 -10.28
CA ARG A 493 0.44 5.79 -10.03
C ARG A 493 1.84 5.99 -10.62
N ALA A 494 2.19 7.24 -10.95
CA ALA A 494 3.54 7.62 -11.35
C ALA A 494 4.07 8.73 -10.45
N ILE A 495 5.31 8.59 -10.00
CA ILE A 495 6.09 9.62 -9.34
C ILE A 495 6.98 10.24 -10.41
N LEU A 496 6.59 11.41 -10.88
CA LEU A 496 7.35 12.20 -11.85
C LEU A 496 8.56 12.83 -11.15
N PRO A 497 9.77 12.71 -11.72
CA PRO A 497 10.97 13.27 -11.11
C PRO A 497 10.92 14.81 -11.14
N GLY A 498 11.40 15.41 -10.07
CA GLY A 498 11.72 16.85 -10.04
C GLY A 498 13.05 17.15 -10.76
N PRO A 499 13.51 18.40 -10.76
CA PRO A 499 14.78 18.79 -11.35
C PRO A 499 16.00 18.08 -10.75
N ASP A 500 15.93 17.70 -9.47
CA ASP A 500 16.94 16.88 -8.78
C ASP A 500 16.64 15.37 -8.84
N GLY A 501 15.76 14.95 -9.75
CA GLY A 501 15.30 13.57 -9.89
C GLY A 501 14.24 13.19 -8.84
N LEU A 502 14.30 11.94 -8.38
CA LEU A 502 13.43 11.40 -7.31
C LEU A 502 13.99 11.70 -5.91
N ARG A 503 14.59 12.89 -5.73
CA ARG A 503 15.14 13.35 -4.46
C ARG A 503 14.20 14.37 -3.84
N THR A 504 13.98 14.25 -2.53
CA THR A 504 13.25 15.22 -1.72
C THR A 504 14.18 15.73 -0.61
N GLY A 505 13.95 16.94 -0.12
CA GLY A 505 14.63 17.47 1.07
C GLY A 505 14.01 17.01 2.39
N ALA A 506 12.98 16.17 2.31
CA ALA A 506 12.09 15.89 3.41
C ALA A 506 12.44 14.59 4.13
N GLN A 507 12.28 14.61 5.45
CA GLN A 507 12.46 13.44 6.29
C GLN A 507 11.29 12.48 6.12
N LEU A 508 11.52 11.19 6.38
CA LEU A 508 10.44 10.21 6.50
C LEU A 508 9.43 10.73 7.52
N VAL A 509 8.16 10.74 7.14
CA VAL A 509 7.11 11.06 8.10
C VAL A 509 6.94 9.84 8.99
N ASP A 510 7.30 9.96 10.27
CA ASP A 510 7.04 8.91 11.26
C ASP A 510 5.53 8.66 11.32
N VAL A 511 5.08 7.42 11.13
CA VAL A 511 3.68 7.00 11.32
C VAL A 511 3.30 7.17 12.80
N GLU A 512 2.02 7.38 13.10
CA GLU A 512 1.55 7.65 14.46
C GLU A 512 1.90 6.43 15.31
N VAL A 513 2.93 6.59 16.15
CA VAL A 513 3.34 5.56 17.09
C VAL A 513 2.36 5.60 18.23
N LEU A 514 1.27 4.84 18.10
CA LEU A 514 0.36 4.62 19.20
C LEU A 514 1.17 4.13 20.41
N PRO A 515 0.96 4.73 21.60
CA PRO A 515 1.68 4.31 22.79
C PRO A 515 1.40 2.83 23.06
N ARG A 516 2.43 2.10 23.48
CA ARG A 516 2.27 0.72 23.94
C ARG A 516 1.89 0.75 25.40
N LEU A 517 0.93 -0.09 25.76
CA LEU A 517 0.54 -0.28 27.15
C LEU A 517 1.68 -1.03 27.87
N GLU A 518 2.14 -0.48 28.99
CA GLU A 518 3.12 -1.14 29.85
C GLU A 518 2.46 -2.25 30.68
N GLY A 519 3.27 -3.12 31.32
CA GLY A 519 2.75 -4.20 32.18
C GLY A 519 2.04 -5.34 31.44
N VAL A 520 2.07 -5.36 30.10
CA VAL A 520 1.40 -6.41 29.32
C VAL A 520 2.21 -7.71 29.32
N ARG A 521 1.55 -8.80 29.71
CA ARG A 521 2.07 -10.17 29.63
C ARG A 521 1.19 -11.01 28.73
N VAL A 522 1.78 -11.65 27.72
CA VAL A 522 1.08 -12.59 26.85
C VAL A 522 1.54 -14.01 27.10
N THR A 523 0.57 -14.90 27.29
CA THR A 523 0.79 -16.32 27.51
C THR A 523 -0.17 -17.14 26.65
N ARG A 524 0.19 -18.38 26.37
CA ARG A 524 -0.70 -19.28 25.64
C ARG A 524 -1.79 -19.77 26.60
N PHE A 525 -3.05 -19.52 26.24
CA PHE A 525 -4.20 -20.02 26.98
C PHE A 525 -4.58 -21.43 26.53
N ALA A 526 -4.73 -21.62 25.21
CA ALA A 526 -5.18 -22.88 24.64
C ALA A 526 -4.57 -23.14 23.25
N GLY A 527 -4.53 -24.40 22.86
CA GLY A 527 -4.04 -24.86 21.56
C GLY A 527 -2.53 -25.06 21.53
N ARG A 528 -2.06 -26.19 20.99
CA ARG A 528 -0.62 -26.47 20.91
C ARG A 528 0.10 -25.70 19.82
N GLY A 529 -0.63 -25.12 18.86
CA GLY A 529 -0.10 -24.43 17.69
C GLY A 529 0.32 -25.36 16.55
N SER A 530 -0.37 -26.51 16.40
CA SER A 530 -0.07 -27.51 15.38
C SER A 530 -1.02 -27.38 14.19
N SER A 531 -0.51 -27.49 12.97
CA SER A 531 -1.33 -27.63 11.76
C SER A 531 -1.95 -29.02 11.58
N LEU A 532 -1.59 -29.98 12.45
CA LEU A 532 -2.25 -31.28 12.52
C LEU A 532 -3.68 -31.06 13.04
N GLY A 533 -4.68 -31.17 12.17
CA GLY A 533 -6.09 -31.01 12.55
C GLY A 533 -6.64 -32.10 13.46
N GLY A 534 -7.94 -32.02 13.74
CA GLY A 534 -8.71 -32.98 14.53
C GLY A 534 -8.97 -32.55 15.98
N LEU A 535 -9.85 -33.29 16.67
CA LEU A 535 -10.38 -32.97 18.02
C LEU A 535 -9.56 -33.63 19.15
N ARG A 536 -8.26 -33.84 18.97
CA ARG A 536 -7.45 -34.51 19.99
C ARG A 536 -7.25 -33.60 21.21
N GLY A 537 -7.23 -34.21 22.40
CA GLY A 537 -6.98 -33.53 23.67
C GLY A 537 -8.20 -33.40 24.58
N ASP A 538 -9.39 -33.80 24.12
CA ASP A 538 -10.61 -33.79 24.94
C ASP A 538 -10.41 -34.54 26.28
N GLY A 539 -10.91 -33.92 27.35
CA GLY A 539 -10.73 -34.37 28.74
C GLY A 539 -9.37 -34.02 29.35
N GLY A 540 -8.47 -33.39 28.60
CA GLY A 540 -7.16 -32.94 29.05
C GLY A 540 -7.02 -31.40 29.10
N PRO A 541 -5.81 -30.89 29.38
CA PRO A 541 -5.56 -29.45 29.46
C PRO A 541 -5.63 -28.76 28.08
N ALA A 542 -6.28 -27.58 28.03
CA ALA A 542 -6.56 -26.86 26.80
C ALA A 542 -5.31 -26.39 26.03
N ASP A 543 -4.19 -26.13 26.70
CA ASP A 543 -2.92 -25.72 26.07
C ASP A 543 -2.26 -26.85 25.25
N LYS A 544 -2.73 -28.10 25.43
CA LYS A 544 -2.31 -29.28 24.63
C LYS A 544 -3.32 -29.66 23.56
N ALA A 545 -4.46 -28.99 23.50
CA ALA A 545 -5.52 -29.28 22.54
C ALA A 545 -5.05 -29.09 21.09
N TYR A 546 -5.61 -29.89 20.20
CA TYR A 546 -5.50 -29.68 18.76
C TYR A 546 -6.70 -28.86 18.29
N PHE A 547 -6.39 -27.70 17.72
CA PHE A 547 -7.34 -26.84 17.02
C PHE A 547 -6.91 -26.70 15.56
N ARG A 548 -7.82 -26.26 14.70
CA ARG A 548 -7.53 -25.90 13.32
C ARG A 548 -8.42 -24.73 12.88
N GLY A 549 -7.79 -23.58 12.70
CA GLY A 549 -8.48 -22.37 12.29
C GLY A 549 -9.40 -21.82 13.38
N VAL A 550 -8.89 -21.52 14.58
CA VAL A 550 -9.70 -20.94 15.66
C VAL A 550 -10.11 -19.51 15.30
N ARG A 551 -11.41 -19.24 15.11
CA ARG A 551 -11.87 -17.91 14.66
C ARG A 551 -12.61 -17.12 15.72
N GLY A 552 -13.75 -17.63 16.18
CA GLY A 552 -14.61 -16.97 17.16
C GLY A 552 -14.42 -17.55 18.54
N ILE A 553 -14.44 -16.69 19.57
CA ILE A 553 -14.49 -17.10 20.97
C ILE A 553 -15.55 -16.30 21.72
N ALA A 554 -16.19 -16.92 22.71
CA ALA A 554 -17.16 -16.28 23.58
C ALA A 554 -17.07 -16.88 24.99
N LEU A 555 -17.50 -16.12 26.01
CA LEU A 555 -17.68 -16.63 27.36
C LEU A 555 -19.14 -16.99 27.58
N ASP A 556 -19.39 -18.12 28.25
CA ASP A 556 -20.72 -18.38 28.81
C ASP A 556 -20.89 -17.71 30.18
N PRO A 557 -22.12 -17.64 30.72
CA PRO A 557 -22.36 -17.05 32.04
C PRO A 557 -21.60 -17.69 33.21
N ALA A 558 -21.08 -18.91 33.04
CA ALA A 558 -20.27 -19.61 34.03
C ALA A 558 -18.76 -19.32 33.89
N GLY A 559 -18.35 -18.54 32.88
CA GLY A 559 -16.96 -18.20 32.60
C GLY A 559 -16.21 -19.23 31.75
N ASN A 560 -16.90 -20.24 31.20
CA ASN A 560 -16.25 -21.17 30.27
C ASN A 560 -16.07 -20.51 28.90
N VAL A 561 -15.03 -20.94 28.17
CA VAL A 561 -14.70 -20.39 26.84
C VAL A 561 -15.25 -21.30 25.75
N LEU A 562 -16.17 -20.78 24.95
CA LEU A 562 -16.66 -21.42 23.74
C LEU A 562 -15.78 -21.02 22.57
N VAL A 563 -15.42 -21.98 21.73
CA VAL A 563 -14.43 -21.80 20.66
C VAL A 563 -14.98 -22.34 19.35
N ALA A 564 -15.03 -21.50 18.32
CA ALA A 564 -15.28 -21.90 16.95
C ALA A 564 -14.00 -22.45 16.31
N ASP A 565 -13.91 -23.78 16.25
CA ASP A 565 -12.79 -24.52 15.66
C ASP A 565 -13.11 -24.81 14.19
N SER A 566 -12.91 -23.79 13.33
CA SER A 566 -13.55 -23.68 12.02
C SER A 566 -13.27 -24.85 11.09
N ASP A 567 -12.00 -25.24 10.97
CA ASP A 567 -11.60 -26.29 10.02
C ASP A 567 -11.76 -27.69 10.60
N ASN A 568 -12.02 -27.80 11.91
CA ASN A 568 -12.47 -29.03 12.55
C ASN A 568 -13.99 -29.16 12.58
N HIS A 569 -14.73 -28.15 12.11
CA HIS A 569 -16.19 -28.15 12.04
C HIS A 569 -16.87 -28.43 13.39
N ALA A 570 -16.31 -27.85 14.45
CA ALA A 570 -16.76 -28.08 15.82
C ALA A 570 -16.84 -26.78 16.61
N VAL A 571 -17.73 -26.78 17.60
CA VAL A 571 -17.68 -25.85 18.72
C VAL A 571 -17.02 -26.58 19.89
N ARG A 572 -15.96 -26.00 20.44
CA ARG A 572 -15.21 -26.55 21.57
C ARG A 572 -15.52 -25.75 22.83
N LEU A 573 -15.40 -26.40 23.98
CA LEU A 573 -15.60 -25.80 25.30
C LEU A 573 -14.32 -25.96 26.12
N ILE A 574 -13.80 -24.87 26.67
CA ILE A 574 -12.75 -24.87 27.68
C ILE A 574 -13.40 -24.49 29.01
N SER A 575 -13.42 -25.43 29.95
CA SER A 575 -13.94 -25.19 31.29
C SER A 575 -13.05 -24.25 32.09
N THR A 576 -13.60 -23.63 33.15
CA THR A 576 -12.85 -22.73 34.04
C THR A 576 -11.65 -23.39 34.74
N ASP A 577 -11.63 -24.72 34.82
CA ASP A 577 -10.49 -25.52 35.31
C ASP A 577 -9.39 -25.76 34.24
N GLY A 578 -9.60 -25.27 33.01
CA GLY A 578 -8.69 -25.41 31.88
C GLY A 578 -8.86 -26.70 31.08
N THR A 579 -9.90 -27.50 31.34
CA THR A 579 -10.17 -28.74 30.59
C THR A 579 -10.84 -28.46 29.25
N ILE A 580 -10.31 -29.02 28.14
CA ILE A 580 -10.92 -28.91 26.80
C ILE A 580 -11.89 -30.08 26.54
N SER A 581 -13.00 -29.79 25.86
CA SER A 581 -13.91 -30.79 25.31
C SER A 581 -14.55 -30.35 24.00
N THR A 582 -15.06 -31.29 23.21
CA THR A 582 -15.98 -30.99 22.11
C THR A 582 -17.37 -30.72 22.66
N PHE A 583 -17.89 -29.51 22.43
CA PHE A 583 -19.21 -29.12 22.90
C PHE A 583 -20.30 -29.54 21.92
N ALA A 584 -20.08 -29.31 20.63
CA ALA A 584 -21.00 -29.67 19.56
C ALA A 584 -20.24 -29.89 18.25
N GLY A 585 -20.72 -30.80 17.40
CA GLY A 585 -20.12 -31.05 16.09
C GLY A 585 -18.88 -31.91 16.11
N GLY A 586 -18.00 -31.71 15.11
CA GLY A 586 -16.76 -32.47 14.98
C GLY A 586 -16.88 -33.84 14.30
N ASN A 587 -18.09 -34.20 13.87
CA ASN A 587 -18.44 -35.41 13.13
C ASN A 587 -18.48 -35.19 11.61
N GLY A 588 -17.63 -34.29 11.12
CA GLY A 588 -17.50 -33.93 9.71
C GLY A 588 -18.28 -32.67 9.31
N LYS A 589 -17.97 -32.17 8.12
CA LYS A 589 -18.61 -31.00 7.53
C LYS A 589 -20.08 -31.29 7.21
N GLY A 590 -20.99 -30.45 7.66
CA GLY A 590 -22.41 -30.58 7.33
C GLY A 590 -23.28 -29.51 7.97
N VAL A 591 -24.59 -29.71 7.90
CA VAL A 591 -25.60 -28.74 8.39
C VAL A 591 -26.71 -29.44 9.18
N HIS A 592 -26.45 -30.67 9.62
CA HIS A 592 -27.42 -31.49 10.32
C HIS A 592 -27.76 -30.89 11.69
N ASP A 593 -29.05 -30.68 11.95
CA ASP A 593 -29.62 -30.25 13.23
C ASP A 593 -29.90 -31.47 14.14
N GLY A 594 -30.15 -31.25 15.43
CA GLY A 594 -30.42 -32.31 16.40
C GLY A 594 -29.54 -32.19 17.65
N PRO A 595 -29.41 -33.25 18.47
CA PRO A 595 -28.56 -33.21 19.65
C PRO A 595 -27.11 -32.85 19.29
N ARG A 596 -26.43 -32.05 20.12
CA ARG A 596 -25.09 -31.48 19.86
C ARG A 596 -24.01 -32.49 19.45
N ASP A 597 -24.11 -33.73 19.91
CA ASP A 597 -23.16 -34.82 19.60
C ASP A 597 -23.34 -35.36 18.17
N PHE A 598 -24.49 -35.11 17.55
CA PHE A 598 -24.84 -35.56 16.19
C PHE A 598 -25.00 -34.40 15.20
N ALA A 599 -25.16 -33.18 15.70
CA ALA A 599 -25.23 -32.01 14.85
C ALA A 599 -23.93 -31.83 14.05
N GLN A 600 -24.02 -31.32 12.83
CA GLN A 600 -22.86 -31.04 11.98
C GLN A 600 -22.77 -29.54 11.70
N PHE A 601 -21.55 -29.02 11.61
CA PHE A 601 -21.27 -27.62 11.26
C PHE A 601 -20.47 -27.51 9.96
N THR A 602 -20.54 -26.36 9.33
CA THR A 602 -19.76 -26.04 8.12
C THR A 602 -18.96 -24.76 8.35
N TRP A 603 -17.68 -24.91 8.70
CA TRP A 603 -16.79 -23.79 9.03
C TRP A 603 -17.43 -22.81 10.03
N PRO A 604 -17.62 -23.17 11.30
CA PRO A 604 -18.08 -22.21 12.31
C PRO A 604 -17.08 -21.05 12.42
N HIS A 605 -17.53 -19.81 12.26
CA HIS A 605 -16.70 -18.60 12.22
C HIS A 605 -16.78 -17.77 13.49
N HIS A 606 -17.99 -17.58 14.03
CA HIS A 606 -18.22 -16.74 15.21
C HIS A 606 -19.16 -17.44 16.18
N VAL A 607 -18.99 -17.17 17.47
CA VAL A 607 -19.84 -17.67 18.54
C VAL A 607 -20.30 -16.50 19.42
N ALA A 608 -21.55 -16.53 19.85
CA ALA A 608 -22.11 -15.62 20.85
C ALA A 608 -22.96 -16.42 21.84
N VAL A 609 -23.08 -15.95 23.08
CA VAL A 609 -23.84 -16.61 24.15
C VAL A 609 -24.74 -15.58 24.79
N ASP A 610 -26.03 -15.87 24.91
CA ASP A 610 -26.96 -14.99 25.64
C ASP A 610 -26.94 -15.24 27.15
N ALA A 611 -27.66 -14.38 27.90
CA ALA A 611 -27.69 -14.43 29.36
C ALA A 611 -28.27 -15.75 29.91
N GLU A 612 -29.13 -16.41 29.12
CA GLU A 612 -29.74 -17.71 29.42
C GLU A 612 -28.83 -18.89 29.06
N GLY A 613 -27.67 -18.65 28.45
CA GLY A 613 -26.71 -19.69 28.05
C GLY A 613 -27.04 -20.37 26.72
N VAL A 614 -27.92 -19.81 25.90
CA VAL A 614 -28.12 -20.26 24.52
C VAL A 614 -26.92 -19.80 23.69
N ILE A 615 -26.36 -20.71 22.90
CA ILE A 615 -25.18 -20.44 22.08
C ILE A 615 -25.63 -20.25 20.64
N TYR A 616 -25.12 -19.20 20.00
CA TYR A 616 -25.34 -18.91 18.59
C TYR A 616 -24.02 -19.06 17.83
N VAL A 617 -24.05 -19.77 16.70
CA VAL A 617 -22.88 -20.07 15.89
C VAL A 617 -23.11 -19.58 14.47
N LEU A 618 -22.30 -18.64 14.02
CA LEU A 618 -22.29 -18.18 12.63
C LEU A 618 -21.40 -19.12 11.80
N GLU A 619 -21.93 -19.67 10.71
CA GLU A 619 -21.24 -20.66 9.87
C GLU A 619 -21.48 -20.44 8.36
N ASP A 620 -20.88 -21.31 7.53
CA ASP A 620 -21.07 -21.40 6.08
C ASP A 620 -20.68 -20.12 5.31
N ALA A 621 -19.47 -19.63 5.58
CA ALA A 621 -18.97 -18.38 5.01
C ALA A 621 -19.96 -17.23 5.21
N TYR A 622 -20.34 -16.98 6.47
CA TYR A 622 -21.13 -15.80 6.87
C TYR A 622 -22.60 -15.82 6.43
N ARG A 623 -23.20 -17.01 6.31
CA ARG A 623 -24.56 -17.18 5.72
C ARG A 623 -25.57 -17.92 6.59
N ARG A 624 -25.15 -18.59 7.67
CA ARG A 624 -26.09 -19.35 8.51
C ARG A 624 -25.80 -19.13 9.99
N VAL A 625 -26.86 -18.99 10.77
CA VAL A 625 -26.78 -18.95 12.24
C VAL A 625 -27.42 -20.21 12.81
N ARG A 626 -26.65 -20.95 13.59
CA ARG A 626 -27.08 -22.13 14.34
C ARG A 626 -27.32 -21.72 15.77
N ARG A 627 -28.38 -22.25 16.37
CA ARG A 627 -28.73 -22.05 17.78
C ARG A 627 -28.50 -23.37 18.51
N ILE A 628 -27.83 -23.34 19.64
CA ILE A 628 -27.66 -24.47 20.55
C ILE A 628 -28.35 -24.11 21.86
N ALA A 629 -29.45 -24.79 22.15
CA ALA A 629 -30.19 -24.60 23.39
C ALA A 629 -29.40 -25.16 24.60
N PRO A 630 -29.72 -24.71 25.84
CA PRO A 630 -29.08 -25.22 27.05
C PRO A 630 -29.22 -26.74 27.25
N ASP A 631 -30.26 -27.35 26.68
CA ASP A 631 -30.46 -28.80 26.68
C ASP A 631 -29.56 -29.56 25.67
N GLY A 632 -28.74 -28.83 24.91
CA GLY A 632 -27.84 -29.39 23.89
C GLY A 632 -28.49 -29.58 22.52
N THR A 633 -29.72 -29.13 22.29
CA THR A 633 -30.37 -29.22 20.97
C THR A 633 -29.82 -28.14 20.03
N VAL A 634 -29.29 -28.55 18.88
CA VAL A 634 -28.85 -27.68 17.78
C VAL A 634 -29.97 -27.52 16.76
N SER A 635 -30.31 -26.28 16.40
CA SER A 635 -31.25 -25.95 15.35
C SER A 635 -30.76 -24.81 14.46
N THR A 636 -31.23 -24.76 13.22
CA THR A 636 -30.95 -23.65 12.29
C THR A 636 -31.99 -22.54 12.44
N LEU A 637 -31.56 -21.30 12.63
CA LEU A 637 -32.45 -20.15 12.63
C LEU A 637 -32.88 -19.84 11.18
N ALA A 638 -34.13 -20.14 10.83
CA ALA A 638 -34.67 -19.89 9.49
C ALA A 638 -34.89 -18.38 9.26
N GLY A 639 -34.25 -17.83 8.21
CA GLY A 639 -34.46 -16.45 7.77
C GLY A 639 -33.81 -16.20 6.41
N ALA A 640 -34.61 -16.21 5.33
CA ALA A 640 -34.17 -15.99 3.95
C ALA A 640 -33.62 -14.57 3.65
N GLN A 641 -33.39 -13.75 4.68
CA GLN A 641 -32.94 -12.35 4.61
C GLN A 641 -31.53 -12.15 5.21
N MET A 642 -30.88 -13.22 5.69
CA MET A 642 -29.63 -13.19 6.46
C MET A 642 -28.42 -13.60 5.62
N THR A 643 -28.11 -12.84 4.56
CA THR A 643 -26.93 -13.07 3.72
C THR A 643 -25.82 -12.08 4.05
N ASN A 644 -24.57 -12.55 4.10
CA ASN A 644 -23.36 -11.73 4.30
C ASN A 644 -23.25 -11.09 5.69
N ILE A 645 -23.55 -11.88 6.73
CA ILE A 645 -23.46 -11.47 8.14
C ILE A 645 -22.03 -11.66 8.62
N ARG A 646 -21.32 -10.59 9.00
CA ARG A 646 -19.88 -10.67 9.30
C ARG A 646 -19.54 -11.18 10.70
N SER A 647 -20.40 -10.92 11.67
CA SER A 647 -20.27 -11.29 13.08
C SER A 647 -21.67 -11.40 13.72
N ILE A 648 -21.76 -11.78 14.99
CA ILE A 648 -23.01 -11.88 15.76
C ILE A 648 -22.78 -11.42 17.20
N ALA A 649 -23.76 -10.75 17.80
CA ALA A 649 -23.79 -10.42 19.23
C ALA A 649 -25.20 -10.58 19.81
N THR A 650 -25.29 -10.71 21.13
CA THR A 650 -26.53 -10.86 21.90
C THR A 650 -26.74 -9.63 22.78
N GLU A 651 -27.97 -9.15 22.85
CA GLU A 651 -28.37 -8.10 23.78
C GLU A 651 -28.88 -8.69 25.11
N PRO A 652 -28.90 -7.91 26.21
CA PRO A 652 -29.40 -8.37 27.50
C PRO A 652 -30.85 -8.87 27.50
N ASP A 653 -31.67 -8.45 26.54
CA ASP A 653 -33.06 -8.90 26.40
C ASP A 653 -33.21 -10.20 25.59
N GLY A 654 -32.10 -10.81 25.16
CA GLY A 654 -32.07 -12.02 24.33
C GLY A 654 -32.18 -11.76 22.82
N SER A 655 -32.20 -10.49 22.38
CA SER A 655 -32.15 -10.15 20.96
C SER A 655 -30.79 -10.49 20.34
N LEU A 656 -30.81 -10.78 19.04
CA LEU A 656 -29.60 -11.07 18.25
C LEU A 656 -29.31 -9.96 17.25
N LEU A 657 -28.05 -9.54 17.19
CA LEU A 657 -27.56 -8.53 16.27
C LEU A 657 -26.76 -9.17 15.12
N PHE A 658 -27.05 -8.74 13.90
CA PHE A 658 -26.42 -9.21 12.66
C PHE A 658 -25.82 -8.04 11.87
N PRO A 659 -24.54 -7.71 12.06
CA PRO A 659 -23.80 -6.80 11.19
C PRO A 659 -23.70 -7.34 9.77
N ARG A 660 -24.05 -6.51 8.79
CA ARG A 660 -24.03 -6.83 7.35
C ARG A 660 -23.52 -5.65 6.54
N ALA A 661 -23.39 -5.86 5.22
CA ALA A 661 -23.26 -4.74 4.30
C ALA A 661 -24.52 -3.85 4.38
N GLY A 662 -24.32 -2.56 4.66
CA GLY A 662 -25.39 -1.57 4.68
C GLY A 662 -26.13 -1.42 6.02
N GLY A 663 -25.64 -2.02 7.12
CA GLY A 663 -26.30 -1.86 8.42
C GLY A 663 -26.14 -3.00 9.43
N ILE A 664 -26.93 -2.89 10.50
CA ILE A 664 -27.11 -3.91 11.55
C ILE A 664 -28.59 -4.29 11.57
N LEU A 665 -28.88 -5.60 11.50
CA LEU A 665 -30.22 -6.13 11.75
C LEU A 665 -30.33 -6.60 13.20
N ARG A 666 -31.51 -6.48 13.79
CA ARG A 666 -31.86 -7.00 15.13
C ARG A 666 -32.97 -8.04 14.97
N ARG A 667 -32.80 -9.21 15.57
CA ARG A 667 -33.87 -10.20 15.74
C ARG A 667 -34.27 -10.23 17.20
N ALA A 668 -35.49 -9.82 17.50
CA ALA A 668 -36.03 -9.85 18.84
C ALA A 668 -36.28 -11.30 19.31
N PRO A 669 -36.49 -11.53 20.63
CA PRO A 669 -36.74 -12.87 21.18
C PRO A 669 -37.98 -13.54 20.59
N ASP A 670 -38.99 -12.76 20.19
CA ASP A 670 -40.20 -13.23 19.51
C ASP A 670 -39.96 -13.69 18.07
N GLY A 671 -38.75 -13.48 17.54
CA GLY A 671 -38.32 -13.85 16.20
C GLY A 671 -38.57 -12.79 15.13
N SER A 672 -39.17 -11.65 15.47
CA SER A 672 -39.29 -10.51 14.55
C SER A 672 -37.91 -9.94 14.20
N ILE A 673 -37.74 -9.48 12.95
CA ILE A 673 -36.48 -8.90 12.46
C ILE A 673 -36.73 -7.44 12.10
N SER A 674 -35.88 -6.54 12.58
CA SER A 674 -35.89 -5.11 12.28
C SER A 674 -34.49 -4.61 11.89
N THR A 675 -34.42 -3.45 11.23
CA THR A 675 -33.15 -2.77 10.98
C THR A 675 -32.84 -1.88 12.18
N LEU A 676 -31.72 -2.14 12.86
CA LEU A 676 -31.25 -1.33 13.99
C LEU A 676 -30.45 -0.12 13.51
N VAL A 677 -29.52 -0.34 12.57
CA VAL A 677 -28.72 0.72 11.94
C VAL A 677 -28.83 0.57 10.43
N ALA A 678 -29.21 1.64 9.74
CA ALA A 678 -29.34 1.68 8.27
C ALA A 678 -28.26 2.56 7.66
N GLY A 679 -27.74 2.17 6.49
CA GLY A 679 -26.89 3.06 5.68
C GLY A 679 -25.46 3.24 6.21
N SER A 680 -25.03 2.44 7.19
CA SER A 680 -23.61 2.33 7.52
C SER A 680 -22.87 1.60 6.41
N GLY A 681 -21.58 1.92 6.21
CA GLY A 681 -20.68 1.13 5.38
C GLY A 681 -20.62 -0.34 5.80
N ALA A 682 -19.60 -1.06 5.35
CA ALA A 682 -19.47 -2.47 5.68
C ALA A 682 -19.18 -2.65 7.19
N VAL A 683 -20.18 -3.07 7.99
CA VAL A 683 -19.96 -3.37 9.41
C VAL A 683 -19.19 -4.68 9.56
N SER A 684 -18.09 -4.66 10.30
CA SER A 684 -17.10 -5.76 10.37
C SER A 684 -17.09 -6.50 11.71
N ALA A 685 -17.20 -5.79 12.83
CA ALA A 685 -17.29 -6.36 14.17
C ALA A 685 -18.36 -5.66 15.01
N ILE A 686 -18.86 -6.34 16.03
CA ILE A 686 -19.93 -5.86 16.92
C ILE A 686 -19.77 -6.45 18.33
N ALA A 687 -20.08 -5.67 19.35
CA ALA A 687 -20.21 -6.10 20.75
C ALA A 687 -21.29 -5.28 21.46
N VAL A 688 -21.86 -5.83 22.54
CA VAL A 688 -22.85 -5.16 23.38
C VAL A 688 -22.32 -5.12 24.81
N ASP A 689 -22.38 -3.95 25.46
CA ASP A 689 -21.99 -3.82 26.87
C ASP A 689 -23.11 -4.28 27.82
N GLY A 690 -22.82 -4.27 29.13
CA GLY A 690 -23.81 -4.66 30.16
C GLY A 690 -25.01 -3.72 30.29
N GLU A 691 -24.92 -2.49 29.77
CA GLU A 691 -26.01 -1.50 29.76
C GLU A 691 -26.88 -1.60 28.50
N GLY A 692 -26.46 -2.39 27.49
CA GLY A 692 -27.12 -2.56 26.21
C GLY A 692 -26.64 -1.62 25.10
N SER A 693 -25.52 -0.90 25.29
CA SER A 693 -24.91 -0.09 24.23
C SER A 693 -24.26 -1.00 23.19
N VAL A 694 -24.49 -0.72 21.91
CA VAL A 694 -23.96 -1.51 20.80
C VAL A 694 -22.74 -0.81 20.21
N PHE A 695 -21.57 -1.40 20.40
CA PHE A 695 -20.32 -0.97 19.77
C PHE A 695 -20.11 -1.74 18.47
N TYR A 696 -19.75 -1.04 17.41
CA TYR A 696 -19.54 -1.66 16.11
C TYR A 696 -18.49 -0.93 15.29
N THR A 697 -17.74 -1.69 14.49
CA THR A 697 -16.80 -1.11 13.53
C THR A 697 -17.39 -1.08 12.14
N VAL A 698 -17.17 0.01 11.43
CA VAL A 698 -17.63 0.19 10.04
C VAL A 698 -16.46 0.60 9.15
N ASP A 699 -16.41 0.01 7.96
CA ASP A 699 -15.53 0.44 6.88
C ASP A 699 -16.10 1.71 6.21
N GLU A 700 -15.42 2.83 6.44
CA GLU A 700 -15.69 4.13 5.82
C GLU A 700 -14.50 4.51 4.94
N HIS A 701 -14.59 4.22 3.64
CA HIS A 701 -13.55 4.50 2.65
C HIS A 701 -12.21 3.81 2.93
N PHE A 702 -12.24 2.51 3.26
CA PHE A 702 -11.06 1.68 3.53
C PHE A 702 -10.34 2.01 4.84
N ALA A 703 -10.98 2.78 5.71
CA ALA A 703 -10.55 3.02 7.07
C ALA A 703 -11.65 2.55 8.04
N GLY A 704 -11.24 1.88 9.12
CA GLY A 704 -12.17 1.44 10.16
C GLY A 704 -12.55 2.62 11.06
N THR A 705 -13.83 2.75 11.37
CA THR A 705 -14.31 3.63 12.45
C THR A 705 -15.01 2.82 13.51
N LEU A 706 -14.83 3.18 14.78
CA LEU A 706 -15.55 2.60 15.90
C LEU A 706 -16.71 3.53 16.25
N LYS A 707 -17.92 2.99 16.24
CA LYS A 707 -19.14 3.69 16.60
C LYS A 707 -19.84 3.01 17.77
N VAL A 708 -20.64 3.79 18.48
CA VAL A 708 -21.52 3.30 19.54
C VAL A 708 -22.95 3.76 19.29
N LEU A 709 -23.89 2.87 19.56
CA LEU A 709 -25.32 3.17 19.66
C LEU A 709 -25.72 2.98 21.12
N SER A 710 -26.18 4.03 21.78
CA SER A 710 -26.64 3.96 23.16
C SER A 710 -27.92 3.10 23.28
N PRO A 711 -28.27 2.63 24.49
CA PRO A 711 -29.54 1.92 24.73
C PRO A 711 -30.78 2.76 24.38
N THR A 712 -30.65 4.09 24.38
CA THR A 712 -31.72 5.03 23.98
C THR A 712 -31.80 5.27 22.48
N GLY A 713 -30.88 4.71 21.69
CA GLY A 713 -30.84 4.81 20.23
C GLY A 713 -30.03 5.99 19.69
N GLU A 714 -29.22 6.65 20.52
CA GLU A 714 -28.34 7.74 20.10
C GLU A 714 -27.02 7.18 19.56
N ALA A 715 -26.65 7.54 18.32
CA ALA A 715 -25.42 7.06 17.68
C ALA A 715 -24.32 8.12 17.74
N SER A 716 -23.10 7.70 18.06
CA SER A 716 -21.91 8.56 18.03
C SER A 716 -20.66 7.81 17.53
N THR A 717 -19.69 8.56 17.00
CA THR A 717 -18.38 8.03 16.64
C THR A 717 -17.48 8.08 17.86
N VAL A 718 -16.94 6.93 18.23
CA VAL A 718 -16.03 6.75 19.38
C VAL A 718 -14.58 6.93 18.92
N LEU A 719 -14.23 6.30 17.80
CA LEU A 719 -12.92 6.44 17.16
C LEU A 719 -13.17 6.73 15.68
N ASP A 720 -12.79 7.92 15.25
CA ASP A 720 -12.86 8.29 13.84
C ASP A 720 -11.75 7.57 13.07
N ALA A 721 -11.98 7.35 11.78
CA ALA A 721 -10.97 6.81 10.89
C ALA A 721 -9.75 7.72 10.92
N TRP A 722 -9.93 9.03 11.05
CA TRP A 722 -8.91 10.04 10.77
C TRP A 722 -8.82 11.09 11.89
N SER A 723 -8.46 10.70 13.12
CA SER A 723 -8.45 11.67 14.23
C SER A 723 -7.24 12.61 14.18
N GLY A 724 -7.44 13.86 13.75
CA GLY A 724 -6.57 15.04 14.02
C GLY A 724 -5.18 15.08 13.37
N THR A 725 -4.62 13.92 13.00
CA THR A 725 -3.33 13.76 12.30
C THR A 725 -3.52 13.39 10.84
N GLY A 726 -4.76 13.14 10.42
CA GLY A 726 -5.08 12.63 9.10
C GLY A 726 -4.75 11.15 8.92
N ARG A 727 -4.60 10.35 10.02
CA ARG A 727 -4.23 8.90 10.04
C ARG A 727 -5.32 7.89 10.37
N ALA A 728 -5.34 6.79 9.61
CA ALA A 728 -6.19 5.61 9.81
C ALA A 728 -5.80 4.84 11.08
N GLN A 729 -6.53 5.04 12.18
CA GLN A 729 -6.23 4.37 13.45
C GLN A 729 -6.70 2.90 13.51
N LEU A 730 -7.71 2.54 12.72
CA LEU A 730 -8.21 1.16 12.62
C LEU A 730 -8.19 0.70 11.17
N SER A 731 -7.84 -0.57 10.94
CA SER A 731 -8.03 -1.16 9.63
C SER A 731 -9.52 -1.36 9.35
N PRO A 732 -9.95 -1.44 8.06
CA PRO A 732 -11.32 -1.77 7.71
C PRO A 732 -11.69 -3.23 8.08
N SER A 733 -10.71 -4.02 8.53
CA SER A 733 -10.81 -5.45 8.79
C SER A 733 -10.84 -5.81 10.27
N VAL A 734 -11.20 -4.90 11.18
CA VAL A 734 -11.44 -5.26 12.61
C VAL A 734 -12.49 -6.37 12.68
N THR A 735 -12.19 -7.47 13.38
CA THR A 735 -13.06 -8.65 13.44
C THR A 735 -13.59 -8.95 14.84
N GLY A 736 -13.03 -8.34 15.89
CA GLY A 736 -13.44 -8.56 17.26
C GLY A 736 -13.46 -7.27 18.08
N ILE A 737 -14.48 -7.15 18.93
CA ILE A 737 -14.63 -6.07 19.93
C ILE A 737 -14.93 -6.75 21.26
N ALA A 738 -14.25 -6.33 22.32
CA ALA A 738 -14.59 -6.71 23.68
C ALA A 738 -14.67 -5.47 24.56
N ILE A 739 -15.61 -5.46 25.51
CA ILE A 739 -15.87 -4.31 26.38
C ILE A 739 -15.63 -4.78 27.79
N ALA A 740 -14.69 -4.15 28.49
CA ALA A 740 -14.39 -4.49 29.87
C ALA A 740 -15.38 -3.82 30.83
N PRO A 741 -15.54 -4.33 32.07
CA PRO A 741 -16.43 -3.72 33.07
C PRO A 741 -16.06 -2.27 33.43
N ASP A 742 -14.79 -1.93 33.28
CA ASP A 742 -14.27 -0.56 33.40
C ASP A 742 -14.59 0.30 32.16
N GLY A 743 -15.45 -0.14 31.24
CA GLY A 743 -15.83 0.58 30.03
C GLY A 743 -14.71 0.73 28.98
N SER A 744 -13.52 0.17 29.21
CA SER A 744 -12.47 0.13 28.18
C SER A 744 -12.92 -0.76 27.02
N VAL A 745 -12.65 -0.32 25.79
CA VAL A 745 -12.94 -1.08 24.57
C VAL A 745 -11.65 -1.68 24.03
N TYR A 746 -11.66 -2.98 23.79
CA TYR A 746 -10.57 -3.74 23.19
C TYR A 746 -10.93 -4.17 21.78
N LEU A 747 -10.01 -3.98 20.83
CA LEU A 747 -10.24 -4.26 19.42
C LEU A 747 -9.23 -5.28 18.90
N ALA A 748 -9.70 -6.35 18.27
CA ALA A 748 -8.88 -7.27 17.50
C ALA A 748 -8.83 -6.80 16.04
N ASP A 749 -7.69 -6.24 15.63
CA ASP A 749 -7.45 -5.67 14.31
C ASP A 749 -6.48 -6.58 13.52
N PRO A 750 -6.98 -7.60 12.80
CA PRO A 750 -6.14 -8.49 12.01
C PRO A 750 -5.53 -7.79 10.79
N GLY A 751 -6.14 -6.72 10.27
CA GLY A 751 -5.62 -5.96 9.14
C GLY A 751 -4.26 -5.35 9.46
N PHE A 752 -4.12 -4.77 10.65
CA PHE A 752 -2.84 -4.31 11.18
C PHE A 752 -2.12 -5.33 12.08
N GLY A 753 -2.77 -6.46 12.38
CA GLY A 753 -2.21 -7.54 13.20
C GLY A 753 -2.00 -7.14 14.66
N ARG A 754 -2.94 -6.38 15.24
CA ARG A 754 -2.82 -5.81 16.59
C ARG A 754 -4.09 -5.91 17.43
N VAL A 755 -3.91 -5.79 18.73
CA VAL A 755 -4.95 -5.60 19.74
C VAL A 755 -4.78 -4.20 20.31
N LEU A 756 -5.82 -3.39 20.20
CA LEU A 756 -5.85 -2.02 20.72
C LEU A 756 -6.72 -1.95 21.98
N ARG A 757 -6.42 -1.02 22.87
CA ARG A 757 -7.31 -0.57 23.95
C ARG A 757 -7.63 0.90 23.72
N LEU A 758 -8.91 1.23 23.80
CA LEU A 758 -9.40 2.57 24.00
C LEU A 758 -9.94 2.66 25.43
N ASP A 759 -9.34 3.53 26.25
CA ASP A 759 -9.80 3.73 27.62
C ASP A 759 -10.98 4.72 27.72
N ARG A 760 -11.54 4.91 28.91
CA ARG A 760 -12.65 5.86 29.16
C ARG A 760 -12.30 7.32 28.89
N SER A 761 -11.02 7.68 28.88
CA SER A 761 -10.58 9.04 28.56
C SER A 761 -10.52 9.29 27.05
N GLY A 762 -10.66 8.23 26.25
CA GLY A 762 -10.47 8.27 24.80
C GLY A 762 -9.02 8.06 24.37
N ALA A 763 -8.13 7.65 25.27
CA ALA A 763 -6.75 7.37 24.92
C ALA A 763 -6.64 5.99 24.26
N LEU A 764 -6.02 5.96 23.07
CA LEU A 764 -5.79 4.75 22.30
C LEU A 764 -4.36 4.24 22.50
N ALA A 765 -4.21 2.95 22.81
CA ALA A 765 -2.92 2.30 23.01
C ALA A 765 -2.86 0.91 22.38
N ILE A 766 -1.66 0.50 21.97
CA ILE A 766 -1.39 -0.88 21.56
C ILE A 766 -1.25 -1.74 22.81
N VAL A 767 -2.16 -2.71 22.97
CA VAL A 767 -2.07 -3.75 24.00
C VAL A 767 -1.22 -4.89 23.48
N ALA A 768 -1.52 -5.35 22.27
CA ALA A 768 -0.77 -6.40 21.59
C ALA A 768 -0.62 -6.16 20.09
N ASP A 769 0.35 -6.79 19.45
CA ASP A 769 0.63 -6.78 18.01
C ASP A 769 1.31 -8.09 17.55
N ARG A 770 1.73 -8.16 16.27
CA ARG A 770 2.28 -9.37 15.65
C ARG A 770 3.50 -9.94 16.38
N ALA A 771 4.15 -9.19 17.27
CA ALA A 771 5.30 -9.65 18.05
C ALA A 771 4.94 -10.48 19.32
N PHE A 772 3.66 -10.62 19.68
CA PHE A 772 3.28 -10.89 21.08
C PHE A 772 3.44 -12.34 21.57
N ALA A 773 3.97 -13.25 20.75
CA ALA A 773 4.28 -14.61 21.20
C ALA A 773 5.47 -15.29 20.48
N GLY A 774 6.34 -14.50 19.83
CA GLY A 774 7.46 -15.06 19.05
C GLY A 774 7.04 -15.81 17.78
N SER A 775 5.80 -15.61 17.30
CA SER A 775 5.21 -16.31 16.15
C SER A 775 4.75 -15.34 15.04
N GLN A 776 5.27 -15.59 13.82
CA GLN A 776 5.14 -14.77 12.59
C GLN A 776 3.76 -14.67 11.95
N ARG A 777 2.71 -15.28 12.51
CA ARG A 777 1.42 -15.42 11.83
C ARG A 777 0.26 -14.89 12.68
N GLY A 778 0.56 -13.95 13.56
CA GLY A 778 -0.38 -13.34 14.50
C GLY A 778 -1.54 -12.67 13.77
N SER A 779 -2.73 -13.24 13.84
CA SER A 779 -3.95 -12.63 13.31
C SER A 779 -5.01 -12.62 14.40
N PRO A 780 -5.02 -11.61 15.29
CA PRO A 780 -6.03 -11.51 16.31
C PRO A 780 -7.41 -11.44 15.63
N ASN A 781 -8.26 -12.43 15.88
CA ASN A 781 -9.51 -12.57 15.14
C ASN A 781 -10.71 -12.19 16.01
N SER A 782 -10.91 -12.92 17.11
CA SER A 782 -11.93 -12.65 18.12
C SER A 782 -11.28 -12.47 19.48
N ILE A 783 -11.86 -11.59 20.29
CA ILE A 783 -11.35 -11.16 21.60
C ILE A 783 -12.50 -11.16 22.62
N VAL A 784 -12.21 -11.57 23.86
CA VAL A 784 -13.12 -11.46 25.01
C VAL A 784 -12.36 -11.00 26.26
N VAL A 785 -13.06 -10.36 27.20
CA VAL A 785 -12.53 -10.01 28.52
C VAL A 785 -13.08 -11.02 29.54
N THR A 786 -12.17 -11.68 30.26
CA THR A 786 -12.53 -12.62 31.34
C THR A 786 -13.03 -11.89 32.59
N PRO A 787 -13.76 -12.55 33.50
CA PRO A 787 -14.16 -11.97 34.78
C PRO A 787 -12.98 -11.44 35.60
N GLU A 788 -11.79 -12.03 35.45
CA GLU A 788 -10.56 -11.62 36.12
C GLU A 788 -9.88 -10.40 35.46
N GLY A 789 -10.40 -9.92 34.33
CA GLY A 789 -9.85 -8.78 33.57
C GLY A 789 -8.80 -9.15 32.53
N ASP A 790 -8.44 -10.43 32.40
CA ASP A 790 -7.55 -10.89 31.33
C ASP A 790 -8.26 -10.90 29.98
N LEU A 791 -7.53 -10.62 28.90
CA LEU A 791 -8.06 -10.75 27.53
C LEU A 791 -7.74 -12.15 26.99
N LEU A 792 -8.72 -12.81 26.39
CA LEU A 792 -8.48 -13.97 25.55
C LEU A 792 -8.61 -13.56 24.09
N VAL A 793 -7.63 -13.92 23.27
CA VAL A 793 -7.56 -13.53 21.85
C VAL A 793 -7.30 -14.77 21.01
N SER A 794 -8.21 -15.07 20.09
CA SER A 794 -8.05 -16.18 19.16
C SER A 794 -7.13 -15.81 17.99
N ASP A 795 -6.34 -16.78 17.55
CA ASP A 795 -5.48 -16.68 16.39
C ASP A 795 -5.74 -17.85 15.43
N ALA A 796 -6.43 -17.55 14.34
CA ALA A 796 -6.85 -18.54 13.36
C ALA A 796 -5.68 -19.20 12.65
N TRP A 797 -4.62 -18.45 12.36
CA TRP A 797 -3.47 -18.92 11.61
C TRP A 797 -2.52 -19.74 12.46
N GLN A 798 -2.42 -19.40 13.74
CA GLN A 798 -1.59 -20.14 14.68
C GLN A 798 -2.33 -21.29 15.37
N HIS A 799 -3.66 -21.35 15.24
CA HIS A 799 -4.49 -22.38 15.84
C HIS A 799 -4.38 -22.40 17.39
N VAL A 800 -4.33 -21.21 17.99
CA VAL A 800 -4.18 -21.00 19.43
C VAL A 800 -5.11 -19.91 19.93
N ILE A 801 -5.28 -19.87 21.24
CA ILE A 801 -5.88 -18.76 21.97
C ILE A 801 -4.81 -18.21 22.90
N TRP A 802 -4.55 -16.91 22.81
CA TRP A 802 -3.64 -16.16 23.67
C TRP A 802 -4.39 -15.59 24.87
N LYS A 803 -3.75 -15.59 26.02
CA LYS A 803 -4.17 -14.86 27.23
C LYS A 803 -3.25 -13.66 27.39
N ILE A 804 -3.83 -12.47 27.50
CA ILE A 804 -3.14 -11.21 27.73
C ILE A 804 -3.55 -10.71 29.11
N THR A 805 -2.58 -10.58 30.00
CA THR A 805 -2.74 -9.97 31.32
C THR A 805 -2.12 -8.58 31.30
N ILE A 806 -2.82 -7.60 31.85
CA ILE A 806 -2.36 -6.21 31.93
C ILE A 806 -2.14 -5.90 33.41
N ASP A 807 -0.87 -5.66 33.80
CA ASP A 807 -0.52 -5.20 35.13
C ASP A 807 -0.50 -3.67 35.15
N GLU A 808 -1.61 -3.05 35.58
CA GLU A 808 -1.77 -1.60 35.56
C GLU A 808 -0.83 -0.86 36.55
N ASP A 809 -0.19 -1.58 37.49
CA ASP A 809 0.74 -1.00 38.46
C ASP A 809 2.22 -1.08 38.02
N ALA A 810 2.53 -1.77 36.91
CA ALA A 810 3.91 -2.00 36.45
C ALA A 810 4.66 -0.73 35.97
N GLY A 811 3.95 0.39 35.80
CA GLY A 811 4.50 1.69 35.39
C GLY A 811 4.37 2.80 36.46
N ARG A 812 4.02 2.47 37.71
CA ARG A 812 3.93 3.42 38.83
C ARG A 812 5.14 3.43 39.75
#